data_AF-A0A520GSQ3-F1
#
_entry.id   AF-A0A520GSQ3-F1
#
_cell.length_a   1.000
_cell.length_b   1.000
_cell.length_c   1.000
_cell.angle_alpha   90.00
_cell.angle_beta   90.00
_cell.angle_gamma   90.00
#
_symmetry.space_group_name_H-M   'P 1'
#
loop_
_entity.id
_entity.type
_entity.pdbx_description
1 polymer ?
#
loop_
_entity_poly.entity_id
_entity_poly.type
_entity_poly.pdbx_seq_one_letter_code
_entity_poly.pdbx_strand_id
1 'polypeptide(L)'
;GSGSCRDSGWLLVQLLRHLGLAARFVSGYLIQLTPDVKALDGPSGTTVDFTDLHAWCEVYLPGAGWIGLDATSGLLAGEGHIPLACTPTPSSAAPIEGVVDDAEVEFGHEMVVTRIHESPRVTLPYTDEQWADILALGDAVDERLVAGDVRLTMGGEPTYVCTTNRDAPEWNTDALGPTKRGYATELVQKLRAQYGDGGFLHFGQGKWYPGEQLPRWALSIFWRADGQPLWRDPERFTDERTPTHYTSEDARRFTTVLAHRLGLTERYIQPGYEDTFYYLWRERRLPVNVDPFDSKLDDELERMRLRRVFTQKLDAVVGYMLPIEPGNATADAPALEGPGWRTGPWFLRDDRLYLIPGDSPMGYRLPLDSQPWVSKGDYPYQIDRDPTAPRDALPSAADYGARYPSMPVPADGELGAVPYAFGTPPATPVTVRMQEARAVAHGEGPVGAVAAVGAPGTPGSDTDPATPRMPRRGESAHWATRTALCVEVRDPRRANGPAAEKVGTSSGVLYIFMPPLSRLEDYLDLVAAIEATSEQLGLRIVMEGYPPPRDPRLKMLQVTPDPGVIEVNIHPAHNWRELVEHTEFLYDAAFETRLSAEKFMTDGRHTGTGGGNHFVLGGATPADSPFLRRPELLASLLLYWHNHPSLSYLFSGMFIGPTSQAPRVDEARNDQVYELEIALKEIAREREVYGKDMPAWLVDRTLRNILVDVTGNTHRSEFCIDKLYSPDSSTGRLGLL
;
A
#
# COMPACT_ATOMS: atom_id res chain seq x y z
N GLY A 1 4.84 -35.55 37.85
CA GLY A 1 5.63 -36.79 37.68
C GLY A 1 6.85 -36.47 36.87
N SER A 2 7.92 -37.24 37.01
CA SER A 2 9.16 -37.14 36.21
C SER A 2 9.35 -38.43 35.41
N GLY A 3 9.94 -38.33 34.23
CA GLY A 3 10.24 -39.47 33.35
C GLY A 3 11.23 -39.06 32.26
N SER A 4 11.92 -40.05 31.69
CA SER A 4 12.83 -39.88 30.56
C SER A 4 12.09 -39.87 29.22
N CYS A 5 12.80 -39.60 28.12
CA CYS A 5 12.25 -39.70 26.76
C CYS A 5 11.61 -41.07 26.47
N ARG A 6 12.22 -42.15 27.00
CA ARG A 6 11.68 -43.51 26.93
C ARG A 6 10.31 -43.63 27.59
N ASP A 7 10.14 -43.04 28.77
CA ASP A 7 8.91 -43.14 29.54
C ASP A 7 7.78 -42.37 28.84
N SER A 8 8.07 -41.15 28.37
CA SER A 8 7.12 -40.31 27.63
C SER A 8 6.72 -40.93 26.30
N GLY A 9 7.68 -41.42 25.52
CA GLY A 9 7.43 -42.11 24.25
C GLY A 9 6.59 -43.38 24.46
N TRP A 10 6.91 -44.17 25.49
CA TRP A 10 6.14 -45.39 25.79
C TRP A 10 4.72 -45.10 26.28
N LEU A 11 4.54 -44.07 27.11
CA LEU A 11 3.22 -43.63 27.54
C LEU A 11 2.36 -43.24 26.33
N LEU A 12 2.91 -42.49 25.38
CA LEU A 12 2.19 -42.10 24.16
C LEU A 12 1.80 -43.31 23.30
N VAL A 13 2.70 -44.30 23.14
CA VAL A 13 2.37 -45.58 22.47
C VAL A 13 1.17 -46.26 23.13
N GLN A 14 1.14 -46.32 24.47
CA GLN A 14 0.05 -46.96 25.20
C GLN A 14 -1.26 -46.20 25.06
N LEU A 15 -1.24 -44.87 25.11
CA LEU A 15 -2.43 -44.03 24.91
C LEU A 15 -3.02 -44.25 23.52
N LEU A 16 -2.21 -44.21 22.46
CA LEU A 16 -2.68 -44.39 21.09
C LEU A 16 -3.24 -45.80 20.85
N ARG A 17 -2.61 -46.83 21.42
CA ARG A 17 -3.14 -48.20 21.38
C ARG A 17 -4.49 -48.33 22.08
N HIS A 18 -4.71 -47.65 23.20
CA HIS A 18 -6.02 -47.63 23.88
C HIS A 18 -7.09 -46.90 23.05
N LEU A 19 -6.69 -45.95 22.21
CA LEU A 19 -7.57 -45.28 21.24
C LEU A 19 -7.79 -46.10 19.96
N GLY A 20 -7.28 -47.35 19.89
CA GLY A 20 -7.44 -48.24 18.73
C GLY A 20 -6.48 -47.96 17.58
N LEU A 21 -5.44 -47.13 17.80
CA LEU A 21 -4.43 -46.83 16.79
C LEU A 21 -3.22 -47.76 16.96
N ALA A 22 -2.71 -48.29 15.84
CA ALA A 22 -1.48 -49.06 15.86
C ALA A 22 -0.30 -48.11 16.13
N ALA A 23 0.38 -48.28 17.27
CA ALA A 23 1.55 -47.50 17.63
C ALA A 23 2.73 -48.40 18.03
N ARG A 24 3.97 -47.95 17.82
CA ARG A 24 5.22 -48.65 18.15
C ARG A 24 6.23 -47.71 18.82
N PHE A 25 7.10 -48.29 19.64
CA PHE A 25 8.20 -47.59 20.31
C PHE A 25 9.39 -47.53 19.36
N VAL A 26 10.08 -46.39 19.31
CA VAL A 26 11.27 -46.20 18.50
C VAL A 26 12.40 -45.70 19.39
N SER A 27 13.58 -46.32 19.24
CA SER A 27 14.83 -45.89 19.85
C SER A 27 15.81 -45.55 18.73
N GLY A 28 16.54 -44.45 18.87
CA GLY A 28 17.45 -43.97 17.83
C GLY A 28 18.28 -42.79 18.28
N TYR A 29 18.81 -42.06 17.32
CA TYR A 29 19.53 -40.82 17.57
C TYR A 29 18.63 -39.63 17.27
N LEU A 30 18.76 -38.59 18.09
CA LEU A 30 18.19 -37.28 17.84
C LEU A 30 19.34 -36.31 17.56
N ILE A 31 19.41 -35.83 16.33
CA ILE A 31 20.25 -34.70 15.94
C ILE A 31 19.38 -33.45 15.98
N GLN A 32 19.77 -32.49 16.81
CA GLN A 32 19.19 -31.15 16.78
C GLN A 32 20.28 -30.15 16.48
N LEU A 33 20.10 -29.47 15.35
CA LEU A 33 20.95 -28.37 14.93
C LEU A 33 20.44 -27.08 15.57
N THR A 34 21.37 -26.19 15.90
CA THR A 34 21.09 -24.82 16.30
C THR A 34 20.28 -24.16 15.19
N PRO A 35 19.05 -23.68 15.47
CA PRO A 35 18.28 -22.94 14.49
C PRO A 35 19.02 -21.66 14.09
N ASP A 36 19.00 -21.34 12.81
CA ASP A 36 19.70 -20.15 12.31
C ASP A 36 19.09 -18.85 12.84
N VAL A 37 17.77 -18.82 12.99
CA VAL A 37 16.99 -17.68 13.48
C VAL A 37 16.33 -18.05 14.80
N LYS A 38 16.52 -17.22 15.81
CA LYS A 38 15.81 -17.38 17.09
C LYS A 38 14.33 -17.09 16.89
N ALA A 39 13.47 -17.95 17.44
CA ALA A 39 12.04 -17.73 17.41
C ALA A 39 11.67 -16.46 18.20
N LEU A 40 10.76 -15.64 17.65
CA LEU A 40 10.20 -14.46 18.33
C LEU A 40 9.41 -14.86 19.58
N ASP A 41 8.60 -15.91 19.44
CA ASP A 41 7.72 -16.45 20.47
C ASP A 41 7.96 -17.97 20.59
N GLY A 42 7.97 -18.51 21.82
CA GLY A 42 8.14 -19.94 22.09
C GLY A 42 9.57 -20.37 22.46
N PRO A 43 9.82 -21.67 22.70
CA PRO A 43 11.15 -22.15 22.99
C PRO A 43 12.05 -21.95 21.77
N SER A 44 13.04 -21.07 21.90
CA SER A 44 14.21 -21.12 21.01
C SER A 44 14.78 -22.53 21.12
N GLY A 45 15.01 -23.20 20.00
CA GLY A 45 15.57 -24.55 19.99
C GLY A 45 16.94 -24.63 20.69
N THR A 46 17.68 -25.69 20.44
CA THR A 46 19.02 -25.80 21.03
C THR A 46 19.93 -24.62 20.68
N THR A 47 20.81 -24.26 21.61
CA THR A 47 21.83 -23.19 21.42
C THR A 47 23.14 -23.72 20.86
N VAL A 48 23.27 -25.05 20.78
CA VAL A 48 24.41 -25.77 20.24
C VAL A 48 23.92 -26.93 19.39
N ASP A 49 24.69 -27.30 18.37
CA ASP A 49 24.44 -28.55 17.67
C ASP A 49 24.71 -29.70 18.62
N PHE A 50 23.73 -30.57 18.81
CA PHE A 50 23.92 -31.74 19.64
C PHE A 50 23.26 -32.98 19.05
N THR A 51 23.76 -34.11 19.51
CA THR A 51 23.25 -35.43 19.20
C THR A 51 23.10 -36.20 20.50
N ASP A 52 21.97 -36.86 20.68
CA ASP A 52 21.75 -37.73 21.84
C ASP A 52 21.02 -39.02 21.44
N LEU A 53 21.12 -40.02 22.30
CA LEU A 53 20.24 -41.19 22.23
C LEU A 53 18.84 -40.78 22.67
N HIS A 54 17.86 -41.08 21.83
CA HIS A 54 16.50 -40.63 22.04
C HIS A 54 15.47 -41.72 21.75
N ALA A 55 14.28 -41.54 22.33
CA ALA A 55 13.16 -42.44 22.12
C ALA A 55 11.86 -41.68 21.87
N TRP A 56 11.07 -42.16 20.91
CA TRP A 56 9.79 -41.56 20.52
C TRP A 56 8.74 -42.62 20.16
N CYS A 57 7.51 -42.16 19.91
CA CYS A 57 6.39 -43.00 19.49
C CYS A 57 6.21 -42.89 17.98
N GLU A 58 5.91 -43.98 17.28
CA GLU A 58 5.37 -43.92 15.93
C GLU A 58 3.95 -44.48 15.88
N VAL A 59 3.06 -43.82 15.14
CA VAL A 59 1.67 -44.24 14.94
C VAL A 59 1.39 -44.50 13.47
N TYR A 60 0.70 -45.59 13.17
CA TYR A 60 0.31 -45.94 11.81
C TYR A 60 -1.02 -45.27 11.46
N LEU A 61 -0.98 -44.38 10.46
CA LEU A 61 -2.15 -43.70 9.92
C LEU A 61 -2.43 -44.22 8.50
N PRO A 62 -3.65 -44.68 8.19
CA PRO A 62 -4.01 -45.11 6.85
C PRO A 62 -3.69 -44.04 5.79
N GLY A 63 -2.98 -44.42 4.74
CA GLY A 63 -2.54 -43.52 3.67
C GLY A 63 -1.22 -42.79 3.93
N ALA A 64 -0.94 -42.39 5.18
CA ALA A 64 0.30 -41.67 5.53
C ALA A 64 1.43 -42.58 6.05
N GLY A 65 1.11 -43.82 6.47
CA GLY A 65 2.10 -44.77 6.98
C GLY A 65 2.44 -44.52 8.45
N TRP A 66 3.67 -44.84 8.86
CA TRP A 66 4.15 -44.62 10.23
C TRP A 66 4.59 -43.17 10.41
N ILE A 67 3.96 -42.46 11.34
CA ILE A 67 4.26 -41.05 11.67
C ILE A 67 4.87 -41.00 13.07
N GLY A 68 6.05 -40.39 13.19
CA GLY A 68 6.75 -40.25 14.47
C GLY A 68 6.29 -39.02 15.27
N LEU A 69 6.09 -39.22 16.56
CA LEU A 69 5.62 -38.26 17.55
C LEU A 69 6.59 -38.27 18.75
N ASP A 70 7.26 -37.14 18.97
CA ASP A 70 8.20 -36.97 20.07
C ASP A 70 7.54 -36.20 21.23
N ALA A 71 7.01 -36.95 22.19
CA ALA A 71 6.37 -36.40 23.39
C ALA A 71 7.33 -35.64 24.33
N THR A 72 8.65 -35.77 24.13
CA THR A 72 9.65 -35.12 24.98
C THR A 72 9.89 -33.68 24.55
N SER A 73 10.03 -33.46 23.24
CA SER A 73 10.25 -32.14 22.65
C SER A 73 8.94 -31.44 22.23
N GLY A 74 7.83 -32.18 22.14
CA GLY A 74 6.56 -31.67 21.62
C GLY A 74 6.56 -31.52 20.08
N LEU A 75 7.49 -32.19 19.39
CA LEU A 75 7.68 -32.11 17.95
C LEU A 75 7.22 -33.38 17.24
N LEU A 76 6.94 -33.27 15.93
CA LEU A 76 6.92 -34.44 15.05
C LEU A 76 8.35 -34.94 14.83
N ALA A 77 8.52 -36.25 14.67
CA ALA A 77 9.81 -36.80 14.29
C ALA A 77 10.16 -36.36 12.87
N GLY A 78 11.31 -35.71 12.70
CA GLY A 78 11.80 -35.18 11.43
C GLY A 78 13.12 -35.82 11.00
N GLU A 79 13.85 -35.17 10.09
CA GLU A 79 15.13 -35.67 9.57
C GLU A 79 16.21 -35.88 10.64
N GLY A 80 16.12 -35.14 11.75
CA GLY A 80 17.00 -35.30 12.90
C GLY A 80 16.73 -36.56 13.74
N HIS A 81 15.58 -37.21 13.56
CA HIS A 81 15.21 -38.44 14.26
C HIS A 81 15.63 -39.65 13.43
N ILE A 82 16.79 -40.22 13.74
CA ILE A 82 17.35 -41.36 13.01
C ILE A 82 16.96 -42.66 13.73
N PRO A 83 15.95 -43.41 13.26
CA PRO A 83 15.50 -44.62 13.93
C PRO A 83 16.58 -45.71 13.85
N LEU A 84 16.95 -46.26 15.00
CA LEU A 84 17.86 -47.41 15.10
C LEU A 84 17.08 -48.72 15.28
N ALA A 85 16.02 -48.69 16.11
CA ALA A 85 15.15 -49.83 16.36
C ALA A 85 13.69 -49.37 16.53
N CYS A 86 12.76 -50.03 15.83
CA CYS A 86 11.31 -49.82 15.97
C CYS A 86 10.65 -51.10 16.47
N THR A 87 10.07 -51.09 17.66
CA THR A 87 9.59 -52.30 18.34
C THR A 87 8.21 -52.12 18.98
N PRO A 88 7.43 -53.20 19.19
CA PRO A 88 6.17 -53.11 19.91
C PRO A 88 6.31 -52.77 21.39
N THR A 89 7.47 -53.04 22.01
CA THR A 89 7.76 -52.83 23.43
C THR A 89 9.19 -52.30 23.62
N PRO A 90 9.45 -51.44 24.62
CA PRO A 90 10.77 -50.85 24.82
C PRO A 90 11.88 -51.88 25.13
N SER A 91 11.53 -53.00 25.77
CA SER A 91 12.50 -54.05 26.12
C SER A 91 13.16 -54.68 24.89
N SER A 92 12.44 -54.78 23.77
CA SER A 92 12.96 -55.35 22.52
C SER A 92 13.87 -54.40 21.75
N ALA A 93 13.97 -53.13 22.18
CA ALA A 93 14.88 -52.14 21.63
C ALA A 93 16.15 -51.97 22.49
N ALA A 94 16.34 -52.82 23.51
CA ALA A 94 17.50 -52.75 24.38
C ALA A 94 18.78 -53.08 23.59
N PRO A 95 19.82 -52.24 23.63
CA PRO A 95 21.07 -52.48 22.90
C PRO A 95 21.89 -53.63 23.49
N ILE A 96 21.60 -54.03 24.73
CA ILE A 96 22.28 -55.08 25.47
C ILE A 96 21.22 -55.94 26.17
N GLU A 97 21.29 -57.25 25.99
CA GLU A 97 20.45 -58.25 26.68
C GLU A 97 21.36 -59.15 27.53
N GLY A 98 20.95 -59.45 28.78
CA GLY A 98 21.76 -60.28 29.66
C GLY A 98 21.31 -60.28 31.13
N VAL A 99 22.15 -60.84 31.99
CA VAL A 99 21.97 -60.88 33.44
C VAL A 99 22.84 -59.78 34.05
N VAL A 100 22.32 -59.09 35.07
CA VAL A 100 23.05 -58.04 35.80
C VAL A 100 23.79 -58.66 36.98
N ASP A 101 25.08 -58.38 37.10
CA ASP A 101 25.92 -58.68 38.27
C ASP A 101 26.75 -57.43 38.59
N ASP A 102 27.27 -57.32 39.82
CA ASP A 102 28.07 -56.14 40.23
C ASP A 102 29.40 -56.12 39.46
N ALA A 103 29.62 -55.05 38.70
CA ALA A 103 30.84 -54.84 37.92
C ALA A 103 31.33 -53.40 38.08
N GLU A 104 32.56 -53.21 38.55
CA GLU A 104 33.24 -51.91 38.56
C GLU A 104 33.81 -51.64 37.17
N VAL A 105 32.99 -51.06 36.30
CA VAL A 105 33.38 -50.72 34.93
C VAL A 105 33.07 -49.26 34.67
N GLU A 106 34.05 -48.50 34.17
CA GLU A 106 33.81 -47.17 33.61
C GLU A 106 33.43 -47.30 32.14
N PHE A 107 32.24 -46.83 31.78
CA PHE A 107 31.81 -46.74 30.40
C PHE A 107 31.94 -45.29 29.90
N GLY A 108 32.64 -45.12 28.78
CA GLY A 108 32.66 -43.88 28.01
C GLY A 108 31.79 -44.01 26.77
N HIS A 109 31.08 -42.95 26.42
CA HIS A 109 30.47 -42.79 25.09
C HIS A 109 30.77 -41.38 24.58
N GLU A 110 30.92 -41.26 23.26
CA GLU A 110 31.16 -39.98 22.58
C GLU A 110 30.21 -39.90 21.38
N MET A 111 29.53 -38.77 21.24
CA MET A 111 28.68 -38.47 20.09
C MET A 111 29.03 -37.06 19.61
N VAL A 112 29.35 -36.93 18.33
CA VAL A 112 29.75 -35.66 17.70
C VAL A 112 28.96 -35.47 16.41
N VAL A 113 28.45 -34.25 16.22
CA VAL A 113 27.86 -33.79 14.95
C VAL A 113 28.77 -32.75 14.34
N THR A 114 28.97 -32.82 13.03
CA THR A 114 29.80 -31.86 12.29
C THR A 114 29.12 -31.49 10.99
N ARG A 115 28.95 -30.20 10.74
CA ARG A 115 28.45 -29.67 9.47
C ARG A 115 29.59 -29.67 8.45
N ILE A 116 29.47 -30.44 7.36
CA ILE A 116 30.54 -30.63 6.37
C ILE A 116 30.52 -29.55 5.28
N HIS A 117 29.34 -29.10 4.88
CA HIS A 117 29.14 -28.08 3.87
C HIS A 117 27.89 -27.28 4.20
N GLU A 118 28.05 -25.97 4.38
CA GLU A 118 26.93 -25.05 4.55
C GLU A 118 27.01 -23.99 3.46
N SER A 119 26.11 -24.11 2.49
CA SER A 119 25.86 -23.01 1.56
C SER A 119 25.20 -21.86 2.33
N PRO A 120 25.52 -20.58 2.00
CA PRO A 120 24.74 -19.44 2.46
C PRO A 120 23.26 -19.68 2.17
N ARG A 121 22.42 -19.42 3.17
CA ARG A 121 20.96 -19.58 3.08
C ARG A 121 20.28 -18.34 3.64
N VAL A 122 19.02 -18.13 3.27
CA VAL A 122 18.26 -16.93 3.67
C VAL A 122 18.25 -16.75 5.19
N THR A 123 18.20 -17.86 5.93
CA THR A 123 18.17 -17.89 7.39
C THR A 123 19.54 -17.76 8.05
N LEU A 124 20.63 -18.06 7.33
CA LEU A 124 22.02 -17.96 7.78
C LEU A 124 22.87 -17.44 6.60
N PRO A 125 22.97 -16.12 6.43
CA PRO A 125 23.50 -15.51 5.22
C PRO A 125 25.03 -15.57 5.19
N TYR A 126 25.64 -14.70 4.38
CA TYR A 126 27.08 -14.53 4.26
C TYR A 126 27.76 -14.32 5.62
N THR A 127 28.98 -14.84 5.76
CA THR A 127 29.83 -14.52 6.92
C THR A 127 30.07 -13.00 7.01
N ASP A 128 30.39 -12.49 8.20
CA ASP A 128 30.66 -11.05 8.39
C ASP A 128 31.73 -10.51 7.42
N GLU A 129 32.75 -11.32 7.11
CA GLU A 129 33.80 -10.97 6.14
C GLU A 129 33.24 -10.89 4.71
N GLN A 130 32.49 -11.91 4.27
CA GLN A 130 31.84 -11.90 2.96
C GLN A 130 30.84 -10.76 2.81
N TRP A 131 30.09 -10.45 3.88
CA TRP A 131 29.15 -9.33 3.88
C TRP A 131 29.90 -7.99 3.77
N ALA A 132 30.99 -7.81 4.51
CA ALA A 132 31.84 -6.62 4.39
C ALA A 132 32.39 -6.44 2.97
N ASP A 133 32.81 -7.53 2.31
CA ASP A 133 33.27 -7.49 0.91
C ASP A 133 32.14 -7.07 -0.07
N ILE A 134 30.92 -7.57 0.15
CA ILE A 134 29.73 -7.18 -0.63
C ILE A 134 29.43 -5.69 -0.44
N LEU A 135 29.48 -5.19 0.80
CA LEU A 135 29.28 -3.77 1.11
C LEU A 135 30.32 -2.88 0.42
N ALA A 136 31.60 -3.28 0.47
CA ALA A 136 32.69 -2.56 -0.19
C ALA A 136 32.56 -2.57 -1.72
N LEU A 137 32.12 -3.69 -2.31
CA LEU A 137 31.86 -3.76 -3.74
C LEU A 137 30.72 -2.84 -4.17
N GLY A 138 29.64 -2.79 -3.39
CA GLY A 138 28.51 -1.91 -3.66
C GLY A 138 28.90 -0.44 -3.63
N ASP A 139 29.67 -0.01 -2.62
CA ASP A 139 30.24 1.35 -2.56
C ASP A 139 31.11 1.66 -3.80
N ALA A 140 31.95 0.72 -4.23
CA ALA A 140 32.78 0.88 -5.43
C ALA A 140 31.95 0.94 -6.74
N VAL A 141 30.81 0.23 -6.81
CA VAL A 141 29.88 0.32 -7.94
C VAL A 141 29.21 1.70 -7.98
N ASP A 142 28.77 2.21 -6.83
CA ASP A 142 28.17 3.55 -6.75
C ASP A 142 29.13 4.65 -7.20
N GLU A 143 30.39 4.60 -6.79
CA GLU A 143 31.42 5.54 -7.25
C GLU A 143 31.52 5.57 -8.78
N ARG A 144 31.42 4.39 -9.42
CA ARG A 144 31.44 4.27 -10.89
C ARG A 144 30.14 4.80 -11.52
N LEU A 145 28.99 4.56 -10.91
CA LEU A 145 27.70 5.06 -11.39
C LEU A 145 27.64 6.60 -11.31
N VAL A 146 28.16 7.18 -10.23
CA VAL A 146 28.29 8.64 -10.04
C VAL A 146 29.28 9.22 -11.05
N ALA A 147 30.48 8.64 -11.20
CA ALA A 147 31.46 9.09 -12.20
C ALA A 147 30.92 9.00 -13.63
N GLY A 148 30.05 8.02 -13.90
CA GLY A 148 29.37 7.85 -15.18
C GLY A 148 28.14 8.74 -15.39
N ASP A 149 27.69 9.50 -14.39
CA ASP A 149 26.42 10.27 -14.39
C ASP A 149 25.22 9.41 -14.81
N VAL A 150 25.11 8.20 -14.23
CA VAL A 150 23.99 7.27 -14.51
C VAL A 150 22.72 7.70 -13.78
N ARG A 151 22.83 8.27 -12.56
CA ARG A 151 21.68 8.70 -11.72
C ARG A 151 20.67 7.58 -11.45
N LEU A 152 21.18 6.37 -11.25
CA LEU A 152 20.37 5.19 -10.99
C LEU A 152 19.73 5.28 -9.59
N THR A 153 18.44 4.99 -9.52
CA THR A 153 17.74 4.68 -8.27
C THR A 153 17.21 3.27 -8.34
N MET A 154 17.11 2.61 -7.19
CA MET A 154 16.64 1.22 -7.08
C MET A 154 15.48 1.12 -6.10
N GLY A 155 14.42 0.42 -6.49
CA GLY A 155 13.29 0.06 -5.63
C GLY A 155 12.97 -1.42 -5.73
N GLY A 156 11.95 -1.84 -4.99
CA GLY A 156 11.45 -3.21 -5.01
C GLY A 156 10.03 -3.30 -4.47
N GLU A 157 9.40 -4.45 -4.70
CA GLU A 157 8.03 -4.73 -4.27
C GLU A 157 7.98 -6.01 -3.38
N PRO A 158 8.84 -6.16 -2.34
CA PRO A 158 8.95 -7.39 -1.57
C PRO A 158 7.62 -7.83 -0.96
N THR A 159 7.40 -9.15 -0.96
CA THR A 159 6.15 -9.77 -0.52
C THR A 159 6.34 -10.65 0.71
N TYR A 160 5.34 -10.64 1.59
CA TYR A 160 5.39 -11.31 2.89
C TYR A 160 4.13 -12.14 3.17
N VAL A 161 4.30 -13.23 3.91
CA VAL A 161 3.24 -14.08 4.45
C VAL A 161 3.31 -14.14 5.97
N CYS A 162 2.16 -14.37 6.60
CA CYS A 162 2.08 -14.58 8.05
C CYS A 162 2.83 -15.85 8.48
N THR A 163 3.54 -15.80 9.61
CA THR A 163 4.25 -16.95 10.18
C THR A 163 3.38 -17.82 11.09
N THR A 164 2.26 -17.30 11.61
CA THR A 164 1.43 -17.99 12.62
C THR A 164 0.33 -18.86 12.04
N ASN A 165 -0.22 -18.52 10.87
CA ASN A 165 -1.28 -19.28 10.21
C ASN A 165 -1.08 -19.30 8.69
N ARG A 166 0.00 -19.94 8.26
CA ARG A 166 0.42 -20.01 6.85
C ARG A 166 -0.60 -20.70 5.94
N ASP A 167 -1.44 -21.56 6.49
CA ASP A 167 -2.42 -22.35 5.72
C ASP A 167 -3.74 -21.61 5.49
N ALA A 168 -3.95 -20.43 6.10
CA ALA A 168 -5.19 -19.70 5.89
C ALA A 168 -5.35 -19.27 4.41
N PRO A 169 -6.59 -19.21 3.89
CA PRO A 169 -6.84 -18.81 2.51
C PRO A 169 -6.20 -17.46 2.14
N GLU A 170 -6.21 -16.48 3.05
CA GLU A 170 -5.62 -15.15 2.84
C GLU A 170 -4.09 -15.18 2.59
N TRP A 171 -3.40 -16.26 2.97
CA TRP A 171 -1.95 -16.44 2.78
C TRP A 171 -1.60 -17.45 1.66
N ASN A 172 -2.63 -17.93 0.95
CA ASN A 172 -2.46 -18.88 -0.15
C ASN A 172 -3.14 -18.47 -1.45
N THR A 173 -4.39 -18.04 -1.38
CA THR A 173 -5.23 -17.79 -2.56
C THR A 173 -5.91 -16.43 -2.52
N ASP A 174 -6.38 -16.00 -1.36
CA ASP A 174 -7.25 -14.85 -1.26
C ASP A 174 -6.43 -13.57 -1.12
N ALA A 175 -6.86 -12.50 -1.79
CA ALA A 175 -6.22 -11.20 -1.67
C ALA A 175 -6.49 -10.59 -0.29
N LEU A 176 -7.72 -10.71 0.22
CA LEU A 176 -8.14 -10.16 1.49
C LEU A 176 -8.39 -11.26 2.52
N GLY A 177 -8.46 -10.88 3.79
CA GLY A 177 -8.80 -11.79 4.86
C GLY A 177 -8.91 -11.12 6.22
N PRO A 178 -9.28 -11.89 7.26
CA PRO A 178 -9.58 -11.35 8.58
C PRO A 178 -8.35 -10.79 9.30
N THR A 179 -7.14 -11.28 9.01
CA THR A 179 -5.93 -10.89 9.76
C THR A 179 -4.97 -10.02 8.96
N LYS A 180 -4.97 -10.13 7.63
CA LYS A 180 -4.01 -9.46 6.74
C LYS A 180 -3.91 -7.94 6.97
N ARG A 181 -5.05 -7.25 7.10
CA ARG A 181 -5.06 -5.79 7.36
C ARG A 181 -4.44 -5.43 8.72
N GLY A 182 -4.64 -6.25 9.74
CA GLY A 182 -4.03 -6.02 11.05
C GLY A 182 -2.50 -6.07 11.01
N TYR A 183 -1.95 -7.08 10.34
CA TYR A 183 -0.50 -7.20 10.10
C TYR A 183 0.04 -6.04 9.25
N ALA A 184 -0.67 -5.67 8.18
CA ALA A 184 -0.28 -4.55 7.34
C ALA A 184 -0.29 -3.22 8.10
N THR A 185 -1.32 -2.96 8.92
CA THR A 185 -1.39 -1.75 9.76
C THR A 185 -0.22 -1.69 10.75
N GLU A 186 0.14 -2.81 11.38
CA GLU A 186 1.30 -2.85 12.28
C GLU A 186 2.61 -2.56 11.54
N LEU A 187 2.83 -3.20 10.40
CA LEU A 187 4.02 -2.99 9.57
C LEU A 187 4.11 -1.54 9.10
N VAL A 188 3.01 -0.95 8.63
CA VAL A 188 2.94 0.46 8.21
C VAL A 188 3.34 1.41 9.33
N GLN A 189 2.93 1.16 10.57
CA GLN A 189 3.32 2.02 11.69
C GLN A 189 4.83 1.97 11.95
N LYS A 190 5.46 0.80 11.84
CA LYS A 190 6.92 0.66 11.96
C LYS A 190 7.65 1.37 10.81
N LEU A 191 7.21 1.16 9.57
CA LEU A 191 7.79 1.79 8.39
C LEU A 191 7.62 3.31 8.42
N ARG A 192 6.49 3.80 8.93
CA ARG A 192 6.23 5.23 9.14
C ARG A 192 7.21 5.81 10.14
N ALA A 193 7.41 5.14 11.28
CA ALA A 193 8.33 5.62 12.32
C ALA A 193 9.78 5.73 11.81
N GLN A 194 10.19 4.88 10.87
CA GLN A 194 11.53 4.91 10.29
C GLN A 194 11.68 5.90 9.13
N TYR A 195 10.79 5.86 8.15
CA TYR A 195 10.98 6.59 6.87
C TYR A 195 10.11 7.83 6.73
N GLY A 196 8.92 7.80 7.33
CA GLY A 196 7.86 8.77 7.11
C GLY A 196 7.62 9.69 8.30
N ASP A 197 8.63 9.95 9.12
CA ASP A 197 8.51 10.90 10.23
C ASP A 197 8.15 12.29 9.70
N GLY A 198 7.23 12.96 10.39
CA GLY A 198 6.60 14.19 9.90
C GLY A 198 5.70 14.01 8.66
N GLY A 199 5.53 12.79 8.14
CA GLY A 199 4.64 12.46 7.03
C GLY A 199 3.21 12.11 7.47
N PHE A 200 2.31 11.93 6.50
CA PHE A 200 0.92 11.56 6.73
C PHE A 200 0.57 10.18 6.18
N LEU A 201 -0.43 9.55 6.80
CA LEU A 201 -1.00 8.27 6.37
C LEU A 201 -2.23 8.50 5.50
N HIS A 202 -2.37 7.72 4.43
CA HIS A 202 -3.55 7.71 3.56
C HIS A 202 -3.94 6.28 3.20
N PHE A 203 -5.15 5.88 3.57
CA PHE A 203 -5.69 4.53 3.39
C PHE A 203 -6.62 4.54 2.20
N GLY A 204 -6.07 4.25 1.02
CA GLY A 204 -6.78 4.32 -0.25
C GLY A 204 -7.33 2.99 -0.74
N GLN A 205 -7.92 3.06 -1.93
CA GLN A 205 -8.26 1.90 -2.73
C GLN A 205 -7.02 1.40 -3.48
N GLY A 206 -6.73 0.11 -3.37
CA GLY A 206 -5.68 -0.58 -4.12
C GLY A 206 -6.17 -1.11 -5.46
N LYS A 207 -5.43 -2.08 -6.02
CA LYS A 207 -5.78 -2.75 -7.28
C LYS A 207 -7.17 -3.42 -7.16
N TRP A 208 -7.97 -3.38 -8.23
CA TRP A 208 -9.28 -4.04 -8.27
C TRP A 208 -9.41 -4.82 -9.58
N TYR A 209 -9.46 -6.14 -9.48
CA TYR A 209 -9.47 -7.03 -10.65
C TYR A 209 -10.88 -7.49 -11.03
N PRO A 210 -11.15 -7.78 -12.32
CA PRO A 210 -12.43 -8.32 -12.75
C PRO A 210 -12.82 -9.59 -11.98
N GLY A 211 -14.03 -9.60 -11.42
CA GLY A 211 -14.55 -10.72 -10.62
C GLY A 211 -14.39 -10.55 -9.10
N GLU A 212 -13.57 -9.61 -8.64
CA GLU A 212 -13.53 -9.23 -7.22
C GLU A 212 -14.72 -8.32 -6.88
N GLN A 213 -15.47 -8.64 -5.82
CA GLN A 213 -16.63 -7.83 -5.41
C GLN A 213 -16.25 -6.56 -4.64
N LEU A 214 -15.13 -6.60 -3.91
CA LEU A 214 -14.59 -5.46 -3.18
C LEU A 214 -13.23 -5.09 -3.77
N PRO A 215 -12.91 -3.80 -3.88
CA PRO A 215 -11.56 -3.41 -4.22
C PRO A 215 -10.63 -3.71 -3.04
N ARG A 216 -9.36 -3.97 -3.36
CA ARG A 216 -8.32 -4.14 -2.34
C ARG A 216 -8.03 -2.81 -1.64
N TRP A 217 -7.43 -2.85 -0.46
CA TRP A 217 -6.98 -1.64 0.24
C TRP A 217 -5.53 -1.30 -0.08
N ALA A 218 -5.12 -0.06 0.18
CA ALA A 218 -3.76 0.41 0.01
C ALA A 218 -3.39 1.33 1.19
N LEU A 219 -2.42 0.93 2.01
CA LEU A 219 -1.97 1.73 3.14
C LEU A 219 -0.72 2.51 2.71
N SER A 220 -0.84 3.82 2.53
CA SER A 220 0.23 4.65 1.99
C SER A 220 0.78 5.60 3.05
N ILE A 221 2.09 5.84 2.99
CA ILE A 221 2.83 6.82 3.79
C ILE A 221 3.38 7.85 2.83
N PHE A 222 3.14 9.13 3.12
CA PHE A 222 3.59 10.25 2.31
C PHE A 222 4.44 11.22 3.13
N TRP A 223 5.62 11.59 2.62
CA TRP A 223 6.49 12.56 3.28
C TRP A 223 7.26 13.40 2.26
N ARG A 224 7.73 14.58 2.67
CA ARG A 224 8.43 15.46 1.74
C ARG A 224 9.86 15.00 1.51
N ALA A 225 10.30 15.12 0.27
CA ALA A 225 11.69 14.85 -0.11
C ALA A 225 12.69 15.84 0.53
N ASP A 226 12.24 17.03 0.93
CA ASP A 226 13.05 18.05 1.60
C ASP A 226 13.09 17.94 3.14
N GLY A 227 12.45 16.92 3.72
CA GLY A 227 12.44 16.66 5.16
C GLY A 227 11.57 17.59 6.00
N GLN A 228 10.85 18.54 5.39
CA GLN A 228 9.88 19.36 6.13
C GLN A 228 8.66 18.53 6.54
N PRO A 229 8.12 18.70 7.76
CA PRO A 229 6.94 17.96 8.20
C PRO A 229 5.67 18.43 7.46
N LEU A 230 4.84 17.47 7.08
CA LEU A 230 3.47 17.63 6.59
C LEU A 230 2.42 17.39 7.68
N TRP A 231 2.79 16.61 8.70
CA TRP A 231 1.96 16.25 9.84
C TRP A 231 2.83 16.26 11.10
N ARG A 232 2.36 16.93 12.15
CA ARG A 232 3.09 17.20 13.39
C ARG A 232 2.72 16.27 14.52
N ASP A 233 1.45 15.94 14.69
CA ASP A 233 0.96 15.13 15.82
C ASP A 233 0.60 13.70 15.37
N PRO A 234 1.53 12.72 15.43
CA PRO A 234 1.28 11.38 14.95
C PRO A 234 0.18 10.63 15.71
N GLU A 235 -0.18 11.04 16.93
CA GLU A 235 -1.22 10.41 17.75
C GLU A 235 -2.64 10.68 17.24
N ARG A 236 -2.78 11.60 16.29
CA ARG A 236 -4.04 11.92 15.60
C ARG A 236 -4.43 10.90 14.56
N PHE A 237 -3.52 10.05 14.10
CA PHE A 237 -3.90 8.92 13.25
C PHE A 237 -4.51 7.80 14.08
N THR A 238 -5.63 7.26 13.60
CA THR A 238 -6.25 6.08 14.22
C THR A 238 -5.47 4.82 13.86
N ASP A 239 -5.06 4.04 14.87
CA ASP A 239 -4.70 2.64 14.69
C ASP A 239 -5.98 1.79 14.69
N GLU A 240 -6.38 1.28 13.53
CA GLU A 240 -7.61 0.49 13.34
C GLU A 240 -7.64 -0.81 14.17
N ARG A 241 -6.50 -1.25 14.74
CA ARG A 241 -6.44 -2.38 15.67
C ARG A 241 -6.97 -2.03 17.06
N THR A 242 -7.01 -0.75 17.40
CA THR A 242 -7.56 -0.25 18.67
C THR A 242 -8.99 0.24 18.45
N PRO A 243 -10.01 -0.42 19.03
CA PRO A 243 -11.39 -0.02 18.82
C PRO A 243 -11.67 1.41 19.30
N THR A 244 -12.23 2.23 18.40
CA THR A 244 -12.82 3.53 18.73
C THR A 244 -14.35 3.47 18.61
N HIS A 245 -15.05 4.46 19.17
CA HIS A 245 -16.52 4.51 19.16
C HIS A 245 -17.04 5.92 18.81
N TYR A 246 -16.48 6.50 17.75
CA TYR A 246 -17.01 7.75 17.20
C TYR A 246 -18.42 7.54 16.64
N THR A 247 -19.14 8.63 16.47
CA THR A 247 -20.54 8.67 16.04
C THR A 247 -20.73 9.56 14.83
N SER A 248 -21.89 9.45 14.17
CA SER A 248 -22.26 10.34 13.07
C SER A 248 -22.22 11.82 13.50
N GLU A 249 -22.52 12.12 14.77
CA GLU A 249 -22.44 13.48 15.30
C GLU A 249 -21.00 14.01 15.36
N ASP A 250 -20.02 13.15 15.66
CA ASP A 250 -18.60 13.53 15.60
C ASP A 250 -18.17 13.86 14.17
N ALA A 251 -18.67 13.11 13.18
CA ALA A 251 -18.46 13.42 11.76
C ALA A 251 -19.08 14.76 11.34
N ARG A 252 -20.29 15.05 11.82
CA ARG A 252 -20.94 16.36 11.61
C ARG A 252 -20.09 17.49 12.15
N ARG A 253 -19.68 17.37 13.43
CA ARG A 253 -18.88 18.36 14.14
C ARG A 253 -17.53 18.59 13.46
N PHE A 254 -16.86 17.51 13.02
CA PHE A 254 -15.61 17.61 12.27
C PHE A 254 -15.79 18.38 10.97
N THR A 255 -16.82 18.04 10.18
CA THR A 255 -17.10 18.68 8.89
C THR A 255 -17.40 20.17 9.06
N THR A 256 -18.20 20.54 10.05
CA THR A 256 -18.53 21.94 10.37
C THR A 256 -17.28 22.73 10.77
N VAL A 257 -16.45 22.22 11.69
CA VAL A 257 -15.22 22.93 12.11
C VAL A 257 -14.23 23.05 10.96
N LEU A 258 -14.07 22.01 10.15
CA LEU A 258 -13.23 22.05 8.96
C LEU A 258 -13.72 23.11 7.95
N ALA A 259 -15.03 23.16 7.68
CA ALA A 259 -15.61 24.16 6.78
C ALA A 259 -15.31 25.58 7.26
N HIS A 260 -15.55 25.88 8.54
CA HIS A 260 -15.25 27.18 9.14
C HIS A 260 -13.78 27.56 9.00
N ARG A 261 -12.89 26.58 9.23
CA ARG A 261 -11.45 26.83 9.14
C ARG A 261 -11.00 27.14 7.71
N LEU A 262 -11.58 26.46 6.74
CA LEU A 262 -11.31 26.71 5.32
C LEU A 262 -11.97 28.02 4.83
N GLY A 263 -12.70 28.73 5.71
CA GLY A 263 -13.45 29.94 5.35
C GLY A 263 -14.72 29.66 4.56
N LEU A 264 -15.26 28.44 4.65
CA LEU A 264 -16.43 27.97 3.92
C LEU A 264 -17.69 28.07 4.78
N THR A 265 -18.83 28.27 4.13
CA THR A 265 -20.14 28.25 4.79
C THR A 265 -20.62 26.82 5.05
N GLU A 266 -21.27 26.60 6.20
CA GLU A 266 -21.90 25.31 6.52
C GLU A 266 -23.14 25.00 5.66
N ARG A 267 -23.70 26.00 4.97
CA ARG A 267 -24.98 25.87 4.26
C ARG A 267 -25.04 24.74 3.25
N TYR A 268 -23.90 24.39 2.65
CA TYR A 268 -23.82 23.38 1.61
C TYR A 268 -23.35 22.02 2.12
N ILE A 269 -23.14 21.87 3.43
CA ILE A 269 -22.92 20.56 4.05
C ILE A 269 -24.20 19.75 3.94
N GLN A 270 -24.11 18.54 3.37
CA GLN A 270 -25.27 17.66 3.19
C GLN A 270 -25.04 16.29 3.83
N PRO A 271 -26.00 15.77 4.61
CA PRO A 271 -25.95 14.39 5.06
C PRO A 271 -26.23 13.41 3.91
N GLY A 272 -25.42 12.36 3.82
CA GLY A 272 -25.59 11.25 2.89
C GLY A 272 -26.40 10.11 3.51
N TYR A 273 -27.26 9.48 2.70
CA TYR A 273 -28.12 8.36 3.10
C TYR A 273 -27.98 7.17 2.14
N GLU A 274 -28.21 5.97 2.64
CA GLU A 274 -28.38 4.79 1.78
C GLU A 274 -29.65 4.93 0.91
N ASP A 275 -29.60 4.45 -0.33
CA ASP A 275 -30.74 4.55 -1.27
C ASP A 275 -31.90 3.67 -0.79
N THR A 276 -32.85 4.33 -0.12
CA THR A 276 -34.02 3.69 0.49
C THR A 276 -34.87 2.97 -0.55
N PHE A 277 -35.04 3.55 -1.73
CA PHE A 277 -35.89 2.95 -2.77
C PHE A 277 -35.25 1.72 -3.38
N TYR A 278 -33.93 1.75 -3.60
CA TYR A 278 -33.17 0.59 -4.05
C TYR A 278 -33.29 -0.57 -3.06
N TYR A 279 -33.06 -0.32 -1.77
CA TYR A 279 -33.09 -1.39 -0.76
C TYR A 279 -34.50 -1.94 -0.51
N LEU A 280 -35.55 -1.10 -0.53
CA LEU A 280 -36.95 -1.57 -0.49
C LEU A 280 -37.34 -2.38 -1.73
N TRP A 281 -36.91 -1.95 -2.92
CA TRP A 281 -37.11 -2.73 -4.14
C TRP A 281 -36.39 -4.09 -4.05
N ARG A 282 -35.17 -4.11 -3.51
CA ARG A 282 -34.39 -5.35 -3.35
C ARG A 282 -35.03 -6.29 -2.34
N GLU A 283 -35.47 -5.77 -1.20
CA GLU A 283 -36.21 -6.50 -0.17
C GLU A 283 -37.45 -7.20 -0.76
N ARG A 284 -38.25 -6.49 -1.55
CA ARG A 284 -39.45 -7.03 -2.20
C ARG A 284 -39.16 -8.19 -3.17
N ARG A 285 -37.93 -8.27 -3.69
CA ARG A 285 -37.50 -9.34 -4.60
C ARG A 285 -36.94 -10.56 -3.88
N LEU A 286 -36.76 -10.50 -2.56
CA LEU A 286 -36.38 -11.67 -1.79
C LEU A 286 -37.48 -12.74 -1.89
N PRO A 287 -37.11 -14.04 -1.89
CA PRO A 287 -38.08 -15.12 -1.80
C PRO A 287 -39.06 -14.91 -0.63
N VAL A 288 -40.33 -15.27 -0.82
CA VAL A 288 -41.41 -15.04 0.18
C VAL A 288 -41.17 -15.71 1.54
N ASN A 289 -40.22 -16.64 1.62
CA ASN A 289 -39.87 -17.43 2.79
C ASN A 289 -38.52 -17.06 3.41
N VAL A 290 -37.90 -15.95 3.01
CA VAL A 290 -36.67 -15.44 3.63
C VAL A 290 -36.91 -14.04 4.20
N ASP A 291 -36.21 -13.74 5.28
CA ASP A 291 -36.32 -12.48 6.00
C ASP A 291 -35.14 -11.56 5.61
N PRO A 292 -35.26 -10.23 5.55
CA PRO A 292 -34.13 -9.35 5.21
C PRO A 292 -32.92 -9.46 6.16
N PHE A 293 -33.14 -9.89 7.40
CA PHE A 293 -32.11 -10.17 8.42
C PHE A 293 -31.53 -11.60 8.32
N ASP A 294 -32.20 -12.52 7.58
CA ASP A 294 -31.71 -13.86 7.20
C ASP A 294 -32.13 -14.20 5.75
N SER A 295 -31.57 -13.46 4.79
CA SER A 295 -32.08 -13.45 3.40
C SER A 295 -31.66 -14.66 2.56
N LYS A 296 -30.89 -15.61 3.14
CA LYS A 296 -30.38 -16.85 2.51
C LYS A 296 -29.93 -16.70 1.05
N LEU A 297 -29.40 -15.52 0.70
CA LEU A 297 -28.85 -15.24 -0.63
C LEU A 297 -27.59 -16.06 -0.85
N ASP A 298 -27.34 -16.52 -2.08
CA ASP A 298 -26.07 -17.20 -2.43
C ASP A 298 -24.88 -16.25 -2.28
N ASP A 299 -25.08 -14.95 -2.58
CA ASP A 299 -24.09 -13.90 -2.35
C ASP A 299 -24.05 -13.49 -0.86
N GLU A 300 -22.95 -13.82 -0.19
CA GLU A 300 -22.76 -13.52 1.23
C GLU A 300 -22.55 -12.03 1.52
N LEU A 301 -21.86 -11.31 0.64
CA LEU A 301 -21.60 -9.87 0.77
C LEU A 301 -22.91 -9.09 0.67
N GLU A 302 -23.74 -9.44 -0.29
CA GLU A 302 -25.06 -8.82 -0.45
C GLU A 302 -25.97 -9.10 0.75
N ARG A 303 -25.96 -10.34 1.27
CA ARG A 303 -26.71 -10.73 2.48
C ARG A 303 -26.33 -9.87 3.68
N MET A 304 -25.02 -9.69 3.90
CA MET A 304 -24.49 -8.87 4.99
C MET A 304 -24.84 -7.39 4.81
N ARG A 305 -24.78 -6.87 3.57
CA ARG A 305 -25.14 -5.49 3.24
C ARG A 305 -26.61 -5.21 3.58
N LEU A 306 -27.54 -6.06 3.14
CA LEU A 306 -28.97 -5.91 3.44
C LEU A 306 -29.20 -5.90 4.96
N ARG A 307 -28.67 -6.90 5.67
CA ARG A 307 -28.78 -6.97 7.13
C ARG A 307 -28.27 -5.70 7.81
N ARG A 308 -27.13 -5.17 7.36
CA ARG A 308 -26.52 -3.94 7.91
C ARG A 308 -27.42 -2.73 7.69
N VAL A 309 -27.87 -2.51 6.46
CA VAL A 309 -28.70 -1.35 6.11
C VAL A 309 -30.02 -1.35 6.90
N PHE A 310 -30.70 -2.50 7.00
CA PHE A 310 -31.93 -2.60 7.80
C PHE A 310 -31.69 -2.49 9.31
N THR A 311 -30.55 -2.95 9.82
CA THR A 311 -30.18 -2.77 11.23
C THR A 311 -29.84 -1.32 11.56
N GLN A 312 -29.12 -0.64 10.67
CA GLN A 312 -28.74 0.77 10.79
C GLN A 312 -29.94 1.71 10.61
N LYS A 313 -31.01 1.23 9.96
CA LYS A 313 -32.20 1.96 9.49
C LYS A 313 -31.91 2.83 8.26
N LEU A 314 -32.90 2.93 7.37
CA LEU A 314 -32.79 3.62 6.08
C LEU A 314 -32.71 5.15 6.20
N ASP A 315 -33.15 5.71 7.32
CA ASP A 315 -33.11 7.15 7.61
C ASP A 315 -31.85 7.59 8.36
N ALA A 316 -30.94 6.66 8.68
CA ALA A 316 -29.69 6.97 9.36
C ALA A 316 -28.70 7.67 8.42
N VAL A 317 -28.01 8.68 8.95
CA VAL A 317 -26.96 9.41 8.24
C VAL A 317 -25.71 8.53 8.16
N VAL A 318 -25.22 8.30 6.94
CA VAL A 318 -23.97 7.57 6.68
C VAL A 318 -22.76 8.45 6.99
N GLY A 319 -22.81 9.71 6.56
CA GLY A 319 -21.76 10.71 6.75
C GLY A 319 -22.19 12.06 6.19
N TYR A 320 -21.25 13.01 6.19
CA TYR A 320 -21.47 14.38 5.77
C TYR A 320 -20.58 14.72 4.59
N MET A 321 -21.16 15.35 3.58
CA MET A 321 -20.48 15.78 2.36
C MET A 321 -20.35 17.30 2.37
N LEU A 322 -19.14 17.79 2.10
CA LEU A 322 -18.80 19.19 1.91
C LEU A 322 -18.33 19.38 0.46
N PRO A 323 -19.14 20.01 -0.42
CA PRO A 323 -18.67 20.40 -1.75
C PRO A 323 -17.50 21.35 -1.60
N ILE A 324 -16.37 21.04 -2.22
CA ILE A 324 -15.15 21.81 -2.06
C ILE A 324 -14.29 21.76 -3.31
N GLU A 325 -13.78 22.93 -3.72
CA GLU A 325 -12.79 23.07 -4.79
C GLU A 325 -11.83 24.23 -4.49
N PRO A 326 -10.59 24.19 -5.02
CA PRO A 326 -9.68 25.33 -4.90
C PRO A 326 -10.18 26.52 -5.73
N GLY A 327 -10.22 27.72 -5.15
CA GLY A 327 -10.71 28.92 -5.83
C GLY A 327 -9.75 29.49 -6.87
N ASN A 328 -8.49 29.07 -6.84
CA ASN A 328 -7.46 29.36 -7.82
C ASN A 328 -7.27 28.23 -8.87
N ALA A 329 -8.23 27.32 -9.02
CA ALA A 329 -8.14 26.15 -9.92
C ALA A 329 -7.73 26.46 -11.38
N THR A 330 -7.86 27.71 -11.81
CA THR A 330 -7.60 28.17 -13.18
C THR A 330 -6.40 29.12 -13.32
N ALA A 331 -5.64 29.43 -12.26
CA ALA A 331 -4.52 30.38 -12.31
C ALA A 331 -3.28 29.88 -11.54
N ASP A 332 -2.09 30.20 -12.07
CA ASP A 332 -0.79 30.09 -11.37
C ASP A 332 -0.70 31.12 -10.23
N ALA A 333 -1.60 31.00 -9.25
CA ALA A 333 -1.56 31.83 -8.05
C ALA A 333 -0.29 31.48 -7.24
N PRO A 334 0.39 32.48 -6.64
CA PRO A 334 1.58 32.25 -5.84
C PRO A 334 1.31 31.22 -4.74
N ALA A 335 2.17 30.20 -4.61
CA ALA A 335 1.99 29.11 -3.65
C ALA A 335 1.82 29.60 -2.20
N LEU A 336 2.33 30.80 -1.87
CA LEU A 336 2.25 31.44 -0.56
C LEU A 336 0.84 31.92 -0.18
N GLU A 337 -0.01 32.29 -1.14
CA GLU A 337 -1.38 32.79 -0.86
C GLU A 337 -2.38 31.66 -0.57
N GLY A 338 -2.07 30.42 -0.99
CA GLY A 338 -2.93 29.26 -0.84
C GLY A 338 -4.07 29.19 -1.88
N PRO A 339 -4.88 28.12 -1.87
CA PRO A 339 -5.91 27.89 -2.89
C PRO A 339 -7.09 28.85 -2.84
N GLY A 340 -7.39 29.44 -1.67
CA GLY A 340 -8.64 30.16 -1.42
C GLY A 340 -9.86 29.28 -1.70
N TRP A 341 -10.20 28.41 -0.76
CA TRP A 341 -11.23 27.37 -0.94
C TRP A 341 -12.61 27.94 -1.31
N ARG A 342 -13.36 27.18 -2.12
CA ARG A 342 -14.73 27.50 -2.50
C ARG A 342 -15.65 26.31 -2.26
N THR A 343 -16.90 26.63 -1.93
CA THR A 343 -17.99 25.66 -1.78
C THR A 343 -19.22 26.17 -2.53
N GLY A 344 -20.13 25.28 -2.89
CA GLY A 344 -21.29 25.62 -3.70
C GLY A 344 -22.44 24.61 -3.58
N PRO A 345 -23.62 24.96 -4.11
CA PRO A 345 -24.79 24.11 -4.08
C PRO A 345 -24.60 22.85 -4.94
N TRP A 346 -24.92 21.69 -4.37
CA TRP A 346 -25.19 20.47 -5.14
C TRP A 346 -26.68 20.36 -5.43
N PHE A 347 -27.03 20.30 -6.72
CA PHE A 347 -28.43 20.25 -7.16
C PHE A 347 -28.89 18.81 -7.23
N LEU A 348 -29.64 18.39 -6.23
CA LEU A 348 -30.23 17.07 -6.16
C LEU A 348 -31.64 17.11 -6.75
N ARG A 349 -32.09 15.98 -7.32
CA ARG A 349 -33.48 15.83 -7.78
C ARG A 349 -34.45 15.63 -6.63
N ASP A 350 -34.00 14.94 -5.60
CA ASP A 350 -34.71 14.72 -4.35
C ASP A 350 -34.14 15.64 -3.26
N ASP A 351 -34.91 15.91 -2.20
CA ASP A 351 -34.47 16.74 -1.06
C ASP A 351 -33.32 16.11 -0.23
N ARG A 352 -32.86 14.90 -0.58
CA ARG A 352 -31.82 14.14 0.13
C ARG A 352 -30.73 13.63 -0.80
N LEU A 353 -29.50 13.56 -0.29
CA LEU A 353 -28.36 12.94 -0.96
C LEU A 353 -28.39 11.42 -0.76
N TYR A 354 -28.90 10.70 -1.75
CA TYR A 354 -28.82 9.23 -1.77
C TYR A 354 -27.51 8.76 -2.41
N LEU A 355 -26.80 7.89 -1.71
CA LEU A 355 -25.56 7.28 -2.15
C LEU A 355 -25.83 6.14 -3.14
N ILE A 356 -24.90 5.94 -4.07
CA ILE A 356 -24.87 4.75 -4.92
C ILE A 356 -24.75 3.52 -3.99
N PRO A 357 -25.63 2.51 -4.11
CA PRO A 357 -25.58 1.32 -3.25
C PRO A 357 -24.24 0.58 -3.35
N GLY A 358 -23.62 0.26 -2.21
CA GLY A 358 -22.32 -0.42 -2.19
C GLY A 358 -21.64 -0.38 -0.82
N ASP A 359 -20.47 -1.01 -0.73
CA ASP A 359 -19.66 -1.06 0.51
C ASP A 359 -18.44 -0.12 0.50
N SER A 360 -18.16 0.54 -0.62
CA SER A 360 -17.08 1.53 -0.73
C SER A 360 -17.31 2.75 0.17
N PRO A 361 -16.26 3.52 0.49
CA PRO A 361 -16.38 4.81 1.15
C PRO A 361 -17.43 5.73 0.54
N MET A 362 -18.09 6.53 1.39
CA MET A 362 -19.17 7.45 0.99
C MET A 362 -18.76 8.35 -0.19
N GLY A 363 -17.51 8.84 -0.20
CA GLY A 363 -17.00 9.70 -1.29
C GLY A 363 -16.99 9.04 -2.67
N TYR A 364 -16.72 7.73 -2.76
CA TYR A 364 -16.81 6.97 -4.02
C TYR A 364 -18.25 6.63 -4.43
N ARG A 365 -19.20 6.79 -3.50
CA ARG A 365 -20.63 6.49 -3.71
C ARG A 365 -21.47 7.75 -3.94
N LEU A 366 -20.84 8.92 -4.13
CA LEU A 366 -21.56 10.15 -4.45
C LEU A 366 -22.21 10.06 -5.84
N PRO A 367 -23.49 10.48 -5.99
CA PRO A 367 -24.22 10.39 -7.25
C PRO A 367 -23.82 11.53 -8.22
N LEU A 368 -22.57 11.54 -8.70
CA LEU A 368 -22.05 12.62 -9.54
C LEU A 368 -22.84 12.84 -10.83
N ASP A 369 -23.43 11.78 -11.40
CA ASP A 369 -24.28 11.83 -12.60
C ASP A 369 -25.64 12.52 -12.37
N SER A 370 -26.05 12.68 -11.10
CA SER A 370 -27.28 13.42 -10.75
C SER A 370 -27.09 14.93 -10.82
N GLN A 371 -25.84 15.41 -10.84
CA GLN A 371 -25.53 16.83 -10.94
C GLN A 371 -26.03 17.41 -12.26
N PRO A 372 -26.26 18.74 -12.32
CA PRO A 372 -26.68 19.39 -13.56
C PRO A 372 -25.71 19.13 -14.69
N TRP A 373 -26.25 18.98 -15.89
CA TRP A 373 -25.48 18.69 -17.09
C TRP A 373 -24.47 19.80 -17.40
N VAL A 374 -23.31 19.40 -17.89
CA VAL A 374 -22.24 20.28 -18.39
C VAL A 374 -21.86 19.80 -19.78
N SER A 375 -21.63 20.76 -20.68
CA SER A 375 -21.19 20.44 -22.04
C SER A 375 -19.81 19.78 -22.01
N LYS A 376 -19.49 18.94 -23.00
CA LYS A 376 -18.15 18.33 -23.08
C LYS A 376 -17.01 19.36 -23.10
N GLY A 377 -17.24 20.56 -23.65
CA GLY A 377 -16.23 21.61 -23.70
C GLY A 377 -16.00 22.31 -22.36
N ASP A 378 -17.03 22.39 -21.52
CA ASP A 378 -16.95 23.09 -20.22
C ASP A 378 -16.74 22.13 -19.04
N TYR A 379 -16.67 20.82 -19.30
CA TYR A 379 -16.45 19.84 -18.24
C TYR A 379 -15.04 20.05 -17.66
N PRO A 380 -14.90 20.19 -16.33
CA PRO A 380 -13.62 20.46 -15.69
C PRO A 380 -12.76 19.17 -15.66
N TYR A 381 -12.26 18.75 -16.82
CA TYR A 381 -11.35 17.61 -16.90
C TYR A 381 -10.10 17.91 -16.09
N GLN A 382 -9.78 17.01 -15.16
CA GLN A 382 -8.49 17.04 -14.49
C GLN A 382 -7.45 16.53 -15.49
N ILE A 383 -6.52 17.41 -15.86
CA ILE A 383 -5.40 17.08 -16.73
C ILE A 383 -4.17 16.97 -15.83
N ASP A 384 -3.58 15.78 -15.81
CA ASP A 384 -2.34 15.56 -15.08
C ASP A 384 -1.25 16.50 -15.60
N ARG A 385 -0.52 17.11 -14.67
CA ARG A 385 0.63 17.94 -15.00
C ARG A 385 1.73 17.07 -15.59
N ASP A 386 2.42 17.59 -16.60
CA ASP A 386 3.56 16.91 -17.21
C ASP A 386 4.63 16.57 -16.13
N PRO A 387 5.05 15.30 -16.00
CA PRO A 387 6.08 14.90 -15.04
C PRO A 387 7.40 15.68 -15.18
N THR A 388 7.72 16.14 -16.39
CA THR A 388 8.96 16.86 -16.74
C THR A 388 8.87 18.38 -16.57
N ALA A 389 7.68 18.92 -16.29
CA ALA A 389 7.52 20.36 -16.11
C ALA A 389 8.31 20.85 -14.88
N PRO A 390 9.00 22.01 -14.96
CA PRO A 390 9.68 22.60 -13.81
C PRO A 390 8.66 22.92 -12.70
N ARG A 391 9.11 22.76 -11.45
CA ARG A 391 8.31 22.99 -10.24
C ARG A 391 9.11 23.84 -9.26
N ASP A 392 8.45 24.81 -8.66
CA ASP A 392 9.01 25.58 -7.54
C ASP A 392 9.01 24.75 -6.25
N ALA A 393 9.74 25.21 -5.24
CA ALA A 393 9.69 24.61 -3.92
C ALA A 393 8.28 24.70 -3.31
N LEU A 394 7.88 23.68 -2.54
CA LEU A 394 6.64 23.73 -1.76
C LEU A 394 6.76 24.78 -0.63
N PRO A 395 5.66 25.44 -0.24
CA PRO A 395 5.61 26.27 0.97
C PRO A 395 6.20 25.54 2.19
N SER A 396 6.81 26.26 3.14
CA SER A 396 7.41 25.63 4.32
C SER A 396 6.35 25.05 5.26
N ALA A 397 6.74 24.13 6.16
CA ALA A 397 5.81 23.60 7.16
C ALA A 397 5.25 24.69 8.10
N ALA A 398 6.04 25.76 8.32
CA ALA A 398 5.62 26.93 9.08
C ALA A 398 4.55 27.73 8.31
N ASP A 399 4.68 27.87 6.99
CA ASP A 399 3.69 28.57 6.16
C ASP A 399 2.33 27.86 6.20
N TYR A 400 2.31 26.53 6.05
CA TYR A 400 1.07 25.75 6.17
C TYR A 400 0.43 25.88 7.57
N GLY A 401 1.24 25.82 8.64
CA GLY A 401 0.70 25.98 9.99
C GLY A 401 0.21 27.39 10.31
N ALA A 402 0.85 28.42 9.77
CA ALA A 402 0.44 29.80 9.97
C ALA A 402 -0.92 30.11 9.34
N ARG A 403 -1.32 29.37 8.29
CA ARG A 403 -2.66 29.47 7.68
C ARG A 403 -3.76 28.94 8.59
N TYR A 404 -3.45 27.93 9.38
CA TYR A 404 -4.40 27.21 10.21
C TYR A 404 -3.95 27.17 11.68
N PRO A 405 -3.91 28.33 12.36
CA PRO A 405 -3.47 28.38 13.75
C PRO A 405 -4.41 27.57 14.66
N SER A 406 -3.85 27.00 15.72
CA SER A 406 -4.61 26.31 16.76
C SER A 406 -5.63 27.28 17.38
N MET A 407 -6.91 26.91 17.30
CA MET A 407 -8.05 27.68 17.82
C MET A 407 -8.65 26.93 19.01
N PRO A 408 -9.22 27.64 20.02
CA PRO A 408 -9.94 26.99 21.11
C PRO A 408 -11.12 26.17 20.57
N VAL A 409 -11.47 25.09 21.25
CA VAL A 409 -12.66 24.27 20.91
C VAL A 409 -13.90 25.16 20.97
N PRO A 410 -14.70 25.28 19.89
CA PRO A 410 -15.95 26.03 19.96
C PRO A 410 -16.92 25.28 20.87
N ALA A 411 -17.63 26.00 21.75
CA ALA A 411 -18.81 25.44 22.39
C ALA A 411 -19.88 25.18 21.32
N ASP A 412 -20.67 24.10 21.46
CA ASP A 412 -21.74 23.79 20.51
C ASP A 412 -22.67 25.01 20.35
N GLY A 413 -22.71 25.56 19.14
CA GLY A 413 -23.52 26.74 18.79
C GLY A 413 -22.81 28.10 18.80
N GLU A 414 -21.50 28.18 19.10
CA GLU A 414 -20.73 29.45 19.11
C GLU A 414 -19.81 29.66 17.90
N LEU A 415 -19.93 28.87 16.84
CA LEU A 415 -19.27 29.17 15.58
C LEU A 415 -20.02 30.34 14.92
N GLY A 416 -19.54 31.57 15.15
CA GLY A 416 -20.12 32.78 14.56
C GLY A 416 -20.31 32.65 13.05
N ALA A 417 -21.35 33.27 12.50
CA ALA A 417 -21.67 33.19 11.08
C ALA A 417 -20.47 33.65 10.23
N VAL A 418 -19.95 32.76 9.37
CA VAL A 418 -18.98 33.16 8.33
C VAL A 418 -19.77 34.02 7.32
N PRO A 419 -19.43 35.31 7.14
CA PRO A 419 -20.18 36.18 6.23
C PRO A 419 -20.08 35.66 4.79
N TYR A 420 -21.23 35.61 4.09
CA TYR A 420 -21.40 35.12 2.72
C TYR A 420 -20.52 35.81 1.65
N ALA A 421 -19.85 36.92 1.98
CA ALA A 421 -19.17 37.80 1.03
C ALA A 421 -17.73 37.38 0.65
N PHE A 422 -17.32 36.12 0.85
CA PHE A 422 -15.96 35.68 0.54
C PHE A 422 -15.90 34.82 -0.73
N GLY A 423 -15.54 35.49 -1.82
CA GLY A 423 -15.10 34.93 -3.11
C GLY A 423 -14.00 35.78 -3.77
N THR A 424 -13.37 36.67 -3.01
CA THR A 424 -12.26 37.54 -3.42
C THR A 424 -11.31 37.65 -2.22
N PRO A 425 -9.99 37.48 -2.38
CA PRO A 425 -9.08 37.41 -1.23
C PRO A 425 -9.12 38.72 -0.42
N PRO A 426 -8.99 38.66 0.92
CA PRO A 426 -8.73 39.87 1.69
C PRO A 426 -7.41 40.45 1.20
N ALA A 427 -7.42 41.69 0.73
CA ALA A 427 -6.19 42.44 0.53
C ALA A 427 -5.46 42.48 1.87
N THR A 428 -4.36 41.74 1.97
CA THR A 428 -3.46 41.86 3.10
C THR A 428 -2.97 43.31 3.12
N PRO A 429 -3.06 44.04 4.26
CA PRO A 429 -2.41 45.34 4.35
C PRO A 429 -0.90 45.08 4.29
N VAL A 430 -0.31 45.34 3.12
CA VAL A 430 1.13 45.34 2.94
C VAL A 430 1.68 46.49 3.77
N THR A 431 2.06 46.21 5.02
CA THR A 431 2.95 47.09 5.77
C THR A 431 4.36 46.86 5.24
N VAL A 432 4.66 47.48 4.09
CA VAL A 432 6.04 47.59 3.60
C VAL A 432 6.81 48.40 4.64
N ARG A 433 7.69 47.73 5.40
CA ARG A 433 8.85 48.38 5.99
C ARG A 433 9.73 48.85 4.83
N MET A 434 9.65 50.14 4.50
CA MET A 434 10.63 50.79 3.63
C MET A 434 11.99 50.72 4.33
N GLN A 435 12.92 49.96 3.76
CA GLN A 435 14.35 50.21 3.90
C GLN A 435 14.85 50.77 2.56
N GLU A 436 15.55 51.88 2.68
CA GLU A 436 16.02 52.77 1.63
C GLU A 436 16.91 52.04 0.61
N ALA A 437 16.55 52.12 -0.67
CA ALA A 437 17.46 51.88 -1.77
C ALA A 437 17.42 53.08 -2.73
N ARG A 438 18.60 53.65 -2.95
CA ARG A 438 18.90 54.90 -3.64
C ARG A 438 18.36 54.96 -5.07
N ALA A 439 17.80 56.11 -5.39
CA ALA A 439 17.46 56.56 -6.73
C ALA A 439 18.72 56.75 -7.60
N VAL A 440 18.64 56.27 -8.85
CA VAL A 440 19.41 56.79 -9.98
C VAL A 440 18.39 57.30 -10.99
N ALA A 441 18.47 58.60 -11.30
CA ALA A 441 17.58 59.33 -12.18
C ALA A 441 18.09 59.33 -13.62
N HIS A 442 17.17 59.23 -14.58
CA HIS A 442 17.14 59.80 -15.95
C HIS A 442 15.80 59.34 -16.55
N GLY A 443 14.95 60.10 -17.26
CA GLY A 443 14.92 61.46 -17.80
C GLY A 443 13.57 61.62 -18.53
N GLU A 444 13.14 62.87 -18.72
CA GLU A 444 11.86 63.40 -19.25
C GLU A 444 11.46 62.82 -20.64
N GLY A 445 10.20 62.68 -21.07
CA GLY A 445 9.07 63.64 -21.13
C GLY A 445 7.88 63.07 -21.97
N PRO A 446 6.84 63.87 -22.33
CA PRO A 446 5.42 63.52 -22.11
C PRO A 446 4.60 63.18 -23.39
N VAL A 447 3.32 62.81 -23.20
CA VAL A 447 2.06 62.96 -24.01
C VAL A 447 1.22 61.69 -23.78
N GLY A 448 -0.10 61.65 -23.54
CA GLY A 448 -1.20 62.59 -23.58
C GLY A 448 -2.48 61.85 -23.16
N ALA A 449 -3.44 62.57 -22.58
CA ALA A 449 -4.71 62.03 -22.10
C ALA A 449 -5.62 61.57 -23.26
N VAL A 450 -6.31 60.44 -23.09
CA VAL A 450 -7.49 60.10 -23.90
C VAL A 450 -8.58 59.51 -23.00
N ALA A 451 -9.80 59.98 -23.28
CA ALA A 451 -10.96 59.98 -22.42
C ALA A 451 -11.66 58.62 -22.25
N ALA A 452 -12.37 58.52 -21.13
CA ALA A 452 -13.33 57.50 -20.79
C ALA A 452 -14.46 57.40 -21.83
N VAL A 453 -14.81 56.17 -22.21
CA VAL A 453 -16.04 55.84 -22.95
C VAL A 453 -16.91 54.97 -22.05
N GLY A 454 -18.15 55.43 -21.88
CA GLY A 454 -19.11 54.95 -20.90
C GLY A 454 -19.70 53.56 -21.17
N ALA A 455 -20.24 53.02 -20.08
CA ALA A 455 -20.95 51.75 -19.98
C ALA A 455 -22.24 51.68 -20.82
N PRO A 456 -22.65 50.48 -21.24
CA PRO A 456 -24.06 50.14 -21.45
C PRO A 456 -24.66 49.53 -20.18
N GLY A 457 -25.86 50.01 -19.84
CA GLY A 457 -26.55 49.81 -18.57
C GLY A 457 -26.97 48.38 -18.20
N THR A 458 -26.99 48.18 -16.89
CA THR A 458 -27.64 47.12 -16.11
C THR A 458 -29.14 46.99 -16.41
N PRO A 459 -29.64 45.80 -16.77
CA PRO A 459 -30.99 45.37 -16.44
C PRO A 459 -31.00 44.85 -15.00
N GLY A 460 -31.99 45.27 -14.21
CA GLY A 460 -32.07 45.07 -12.76
C GLY A 460 -31.87 43.64 -12.27
N SER A 461 -31.03 43.51 -11.25
CA SER A 461 -30.87 42.30 -10.43
C SER A 461 -31.52 42.54 -9.07
N ASP A 462 -32.85 42.39 -9.03
CA ASP A 462 -33.59 42.23 -7.78
C ASP A 462 -33.58 40.75 -7.37
N THR A 463 -32.38 40.20 -7.20
CA THR A 463 -32.16 38.82 -6.74
C THR A 463 -31.23 38.86 -5.56
N ASP A 464 -31.78 38.51 -4.39
CA ASP A 464 -31.04 38.20 -3.18
C ASP A 464 -29.82 37.31 -3.53
N PRO A 465 -28.58 37.73 -3.19
CA PRO A 465 -27.38 36.91 -3.35
C PRO A 465 -27.53 35.53 -2.69
N ALA A 466 -28.45 35.39 -1.73
CA ALA A 466 -28.67 34.16 -0.97
C ALA A 466 -29.37 33.03 -1.73
N THR A 467 -29.79 33.17 -3.00
CA THR A 467 -30.43 32.06 -3.73
C THR A 467 -29.49 31.46 -4.77
N PRO A 468 -29.06 30.19 -4.62
CA PRO A 468 -28.19 29.55 -5.61
C PRO A 468 -28.88 29.52 -6.98
N ARG A 469 -28.20 30.02 -8.01
CA ARG A 469 -28.73 30.07 -9.37
C ARG A 469 -28.92 28.65 -9.90
N MET A 470 -30.15 28.17 -10.01
CA MET A 470 -30.41 26.88 -10.63
C MET A 470 -30.12 26.97 -12.14
N PRO A 471 -29.37 26.00 -12.72
CA PRO A 471 -29.08 26.02 -14.16
C PRO A 471 -30.37 25.87 -14.96
N ARG A 472 -30.52 26.64 -16.04
CA ARG A 472 -31.67 26.54 -16.93
C ARG A 472 -31.60 25.22 -17.71
N ARG A 473 -32.76 24.77 -18.22
CA ARG A 473 -32.83 23.56 -19.04
C ARG A 473 -31.92 23.72 -20.28
N GLY A 474 -30.95 22.83 -20.43
CA GLY A 474 -29.98 22.85 -21.55
C GLY A 474 -28.80 23.82 -21.36
N GLU A 475 -28.71 24.51 -20.22
CA GLU A 475 -27.57 25.36 -19.88
C GLU A 475 -26.47 24.52 -19.23
N SER A 476 -25.23 24.73 -19.68
CA SER A 476 -24.04 24.08 -19.12
C SER A 476 -23.70 24.67 -17.74
N ALA A 477 -23.78 23.84 -16.69
CA ALA A 477 -23.54 24.24 -15.30
C ALA A 477 -22.05 24.13 -14.88
N HIS A 478 -21.17 24.79 -15.63
CA HIS A 478 -19.71 24.72 -15.44
C HIS A 478 -19.22 25.39 -14.15
N TRP A 479 -20.01 26.29 -13.58
CA TRP A 479 -19.71 27.02 -12.35
C TRP A 479 -19.99 26.21 -11.07
N ALA A 480 -20.68 25.07 -11.19
CA ALA A 480 -21.06 24.26 -10.03
C ALA A 480 -19.86 23.42 -9.56
N THR A 481 -19.56 23.47 -8.26
CA THR A 481 -18.53 22.66 -7.61
C THR A 481 -18.88 21.17 -7.74
N ARG A 482 -17.96 20.36 -8.28
CA ARG A 482 -18.19 18.93 -8.59
C ARG A 482 -17.39 17.95 -7.76
N THR A 483 -16.46 18.45 -6.97
CA THR A 483 -15.67 17.69 -6.01
C THR A 483 -16.22 17.90 -4.61
N ALA A 484 -16.03 16.90 -3.75
CA ALA A 484 -16.49 16.98 -2.37
C ALA A 484 -15.58 16.18 -1.44
N LEU A 485 -15.38 16.73 -0.25
CA LEU A 485 -14.79 16.02 0.88
C LEU A 485 -15.94 15.37 1.67
N CYS A 486 -15.76 14.13 2.08
CA CYS A 486 -16.74 13.43 2.90
C CYS A 486 -16.14 13.05 4.24
N VAL A 487 -16.95 13.12 5.31
CA VAL A 487 -16.58 12.64 6.63
C VAL A 487 -17.60 11.61 7.08
N GLU A 488 -17.15 10.39 7.36
CA GLU A 488 -18.03 9.30 7.78
C GLU A 488 -17.43 8.51 8.94
N VAL A 489 -18.30 7.87 9.73
CA VAL A 489 -17.86 6.91 10.75
C VAL A 489 -18.18 5.51 10.27
N ARG A 490 -17.16 4.66 10.24
CA ARG A 490 -17.26 3.30 9.70
C ARG A 490 -16.48 2.30 10.55
N ASP A 491 -16.93 1.04 10.50
CA ASP A 491 -16.16 -0.10 11.00
C ASP A 491 -15.06 -0.49 9.98
N PRO A 492 -13.77 -0.42 10.34
CA PRO A 492 -12.64 -0.75 9.45
C PRO A 492 -12.70 -2.16 8.88
N ARG A 493 -13.35 -3.10 9.56
CA ARG A 493 -13.42 -4.50 9.14
C ARG A 493 -14.21 -4.70 7.85
N ARG A 494 -15.11 -3.76 7.51
CA ARG A 494 -15.91 -3.79 6.27
C ARG A 494 -15.04 -3.85 5.01
N ALA A 495 -13.86 -3.24 5.03
CA ALA A 495 -12.93 -3.24 3.90
C ALA A 495 -12.28 -4.60 3.62
N ASN A 496 -12.41 -5.59 4.53
CA ASN A 496 -11.85 -6.94 4.39
C ASN A 496 -12.91 -8.02 4.15
N GLY A 497 -14.15 -7.63 3.88
CA GLY A 497 -15.25 -8.53 3.57
C GLY A 497 -15.85 -9.27 4.78
N PRO A 498 -16.83 -10.17 4.53
CA PRO A 498 -17.70 -10.73 5.57
C PRO A 498 -16.97 -11.58 6.61
N ALA A 499 -15.89 -12.27 6.21
CA ALA A 499 -15.10 -13.09 7.10
C ALA A 499 -14.46 -12.25 8.23
N ALA A 500 -14.01 -11.04 7.92
CA ALA A 500 -13.46 -10.12 8.90
C ALA A 500 -14.52 -9.54 9.84
N GLU A 501 -15.73 -9.26 9.35
CA GLU A 501 -16.83 -8.74 10.18
C GLU A 501 -17.36 -9.76 11.21
N LYS A 502 -17.23 -11.07 10.92
CA LYS A 502 -17.60 -12.15 11.84
C LYS A 502 -16.65 -12.31 13.03
N VAL A 503 -15.44 -11.75 12.93
CA VAL A 503 -14.37 -11.91 13.93
C VAL A 503 -14.06 -10.54 14.57
N GLY A 504 -13.88 -10.51 15.89
CA GLY A 504 -13.58 -9.29 16.65
C GLY A 504 -14.81 -8.44 17.02
N THR A 505 -14.57 -7.22 17.49
CA THR A 505 -15.60 -6.31 18.02
C THR A 505 -15.84 -5.14 17.07
N SER A 506 -17.09 -4.72 16.92
CA SER A 506 -17.47 -3.53 16.15
C SER A 506 -16.81 -2.27 16.70
N SER A 507 -16.31 -1.42 15.81
CA SER A 507 -15.75 -0.11 16.14
C SER A 507 -16.26 0.95 15.18
N GLY A 508 -16.27 2.21 15.63
CA GLY A 508 -16.58 3.39 14.84
C GLY A 508 -15.32 4.25 14.71
N VAL A 509 -14.68 4.17 13.55
CA VAL A 509 -13.50 4.97 13.18
C VAL A 509 -13.94 6.13 12.28
N LEU A 510 -13.38 7.32 12.51
CA LEU A 510 -13.69 8.53 11.75
C LEU A 510 -12.80 8.60 10.50
N TYR A 511 -13.41 8.54 9.32
CA TYR A 511 -12.73 8.61 8.02
C TYR A 511 -12.96 9.97 7.36
N ILE A 512 -11.88 10.56 6.84
CA ILE A 512 -11.90 11.78 6.03
C ILE A 512 -11.56 11.39 4.59
N PHE A 513 -12.56 11.43 3.72
CA PHE A 513 -12.42 11.15 2.30
C PHE A 513 -11.92 12.39 1.56
N MET A 514 -10.71 12.32 1.06
CA MET A 514 -10.02 13.37 0.30
C MET A 514 -10.61 13.47 -1.12
N PRO A 515 -11.00 14.68 -1.58
CA PRO A 515 -11.44 14.90 -2.95
C PRO A 515 -10.27 14.81 -3.94
N PRO A 516 -10.54 14.57 -5.23
CA PRO A 516 -9.48 14.59 -6.24
C PRO A 516 -9.01 16.05 -6.47
N LEU A 517 -7.72 16.31 -6.25
CA LEU A 517 -7.10 17.62 -6.43
C LEU A 517 -5.95 17.52 -7.44
N SER A 518 -5.85 18.47 -8.36
CA SER A 518 -4.86 18.45 -9.45
C SER A 518 -3.46 18.93 -9.02
N ARG A 519 -3.37 19.74 -7.97
CA ARG A 519 -2.12 20.32 -7.46
C ARG A 519 -1.76 19.74 -6.10
N LEU A 520 -0.47 19.45 -5.92
CA LEU A 520 0.03 18.97 -4.64
C LEU A 520 -0.11 20.05 -3.55
N GLU A 521 0.13 21.32 -3.88
CA GLU A 521 0.05 22.42 -2.93
C GLU A 521 -1.35 22.54 -2.30
N ASP A 522 -2.40 22.38 -3.11
CA ASP A 522 -3.79 22.44 -2.65
C ASP A 522 -4.13 21.22 -1.79
N TYR A 523 -3.60 20.04 -2.13
CA TYR A 523 -3.77 18.83 -1.33
C TYR A 523 -3.12 18.97 0.05
N LEU A 524 -1.88 19.46 0.10
CA LEU A 524 -1.15 19.65 1.35
C LEU A 524 -1.75 20.75 2.23
N ASP A 525 -2.31 21.80 1.60
CA ASP A 525 -3.07 22.82 2.33
C ASP A 525 -4.31 22.22 3.01
N LEU A 526 -5.04 21.34 2.31
CA LEU A 526 -6.19 20.62 2.89
C LEU A 526 -5.76 19.67 4.01
N VAL A 527 -4.64 18.95 3.85
CA VAL A 527 -4.06 18.08 4.90
C VAL A 527 -3.75 18.90 6.16
N ALA A 528 -3.14 20.08 6.01
CA ALA A 528 -2.85 20.96 7.15
C ALA A 528 -4.14 21.45 7.85
N ALA A 529 -5.18 21.78 7.09
CA ALA A 529 -6.47 22.17 7.66
C ALA A 529 -7.15 21.02 8.41
N ILE A 530 -7.04 19.79 7.90
CA ILE A 530 -7.55 18.56 8.52
C ILE A 530 -6.80 18.25 9.81
N GLU A 531 -5.46 18.30 9.79
CA GLU A 531 -4.63 18.03 10.97
C GLU A 531 -5.03 18.93 12.13
N ALA A 532 -5.02 20.24 11.91
CA ALA A 532 -5.36 21.17 12.98
C ALA A 532 -6.82 20.96 13.47
N THR A 533 -7.70 20.31 12.68
CA THR A 533 -9.15 20.17 12.99
C THR A 533 -9.30 18.98 13.91
N SER A 534 -8.59 17.91 13.57
CA SER A 534 -8.34 16.77 14.44
C SER A 534 -7.71 17.19 15.76
N GLU A 535 -6.71 18.08 15.75
CA GLU A 535 -6.08 18.62 16.96
C GLU A 535 -7.07 19.43 17.81
N GLN A 536 -7.77 20.40 17.21
CA GLN A 536 -8.76 21.23 17.91
C GLN A 536 -9.88 20.39 18.53
N LEU A 537 -10.35 19.35 17.85
CA LEU A 537 -11.45 18.51 18.35
C LEU A 537 -10.98 17.36 19.25
N GLY A 538 -9.68 17.09 19.30
CA GLY A 538 -9.13 15.92 20.00
C GLY A 538 -9.54 14.58 19.37
N LEU A 539 -9.94 14.58 18.09
CA LEU A 539 -10.43 13.39 17.39
C LEU A 539 -9.29 12.71 16.63
N ARG A 540 -9.27 11.38 16.59
CA ARG A 540 -8.36 10.61 15.74
C ARG A 540 -9.04 10.27 14.42
N ILE A 541 -8.29 10.33 13.33
CA ILE A 541 -8.83 10.16 11.97
C ILE A 541 -8.07 9.13 11.15
N VAL A 542 -8.72 8.66 10.09
CA VAL A 542 -8.08 8.00 8.96
C VAL A 542 -8.35 8.84 7.71
N MET A 543 -7.31 9.27 7.01
CA MET A 543 -7.47 9.90 5.69
C MET A 543 -7.58 8.83 4.62
N GLU A 544 -8.53 8.96 3.71
CA GLU A 544 -8.80 8.03 2.61
C GLU A 544 -9.26 8.76 1.34
N GLY A 545 -9.66 8.02 0.31
CA GLY A 545 -10.18 8.59 -0.93
C GLY A 545 -9.09 8.76 -1.99
N TYR A 546 -9.08 9.91 -2.66
CA TYR A 546 -8.12 10.17 -3.73
C TYR A 546 -6.74 10.54 -3.15
N PRO A 547 -5.66 9.85 -3.57
CA PRO A 547 -4.32 10.18 -3.11
C PRO A 547 -3.87 11.55 -3.66
N PRO A 548 -2.81 12.15 -3.08
CA PRO A 548 -2.21 13.35 -3.66
C PRO A 548 -1.77 13.09 -5.11
N PRO A 549 -1.83 14.11 -5.99
CA PRO A 549 -1.32 13.98 -7.35
C PRO A 549 0.18 13.65 -7.32
N ARG A 550 0.63 12.84 -8.27
CA ARG A 550 2.02 12.37 -8.29
C ARG A 550 2.99 13.53 -8.51
N ASP A 551 3.95 13.69 -7.61
CA ASP A 551 4.91 14.79 -7.63
C ASP A 551 6.25 14.34 -7.01
N PRO A 552 7.40 14.64 -7.64
CA PRO A 552 8.71 14.21 -7.14
C PRO A 552 9.11 14.85 -5.81
N ARG A 553 8.45 15.95 -5.38
CA ARG A 553 8.70 16.59 -4.07
C ARG A 553 8.09 15.80 -2.91
N LEU A 554 7.24 14.80 -3.19
CA LEU A 554 6.57 13.94 -2.22
C LEU A 554 7.01 12.48 -2.42
N LYS A 555 7.71 11.92 -1.43
CA LYS A 555 8.05 10.50 -1.36
C LYS A 555 6.83 9.71 -0.90
N MET A 556 6.74 8.44 -1.34
CA MET A 556 5.64 7.54 -1.03
C MET A 556 6.18 6.13 -0.76
N LEU A 557 5.63 5.48 0.26
CA LEU A 557 5.73 4.05 0.52
C LEU A 557 4.32 3.49 0.62
N GLN A 558 4.08 2.29 0.12
CA GLN A 558 2.74 1.71 0.12
C GLN A 558 2.75 0.22 0.49
N VAL A 559 1.83 -0.19 1.37
CA VAL A 559 1.60 -1.59 1.74
C VAL A 559 0.23 -2.02 1.23
N THR A 560 0.20 -3.07 0.43
CA THR A 560 -1.00 -3.55 -0.28
C THR A 560 -1.20 -5.05 -0.09
N PRO A 561 -2.44 -5.54 -0.12
CA PRO A 561 -2.71 -6.96 -0.11
C PRO A 561 -2.71 -7.48 -1.55
N ASP A 562 -2.04 -8.60 -1.76
CA ASP A 562 -2.10 -9.37 -3.01
C ASP A 562 -2.50 -10.83 -2.71
N PRO A 563 -2.90 -11.62 -3.73
CA PRO A 563 -3.34 -13.00 -3.52
C PRO A 563 -2.28 -13.80 -2.77
N GLY A 564 -2.62 -14.24 -1.56
CA GLY A 564 -1.72 -15.00 -0.71
C GLY A 564 -0.58 -14.22 -0.03
N VAL A 565 -0.41 -12.91 -0.27
CA VAL A 565 0.71 -12.14 0.30
C VAL A 565 0.30 -10.71 0.73
N ILE A 566 1.16 -10.06 1.51
CA ILE A 566 1.22 -8.59 1.63
C ILE A 566 2.42 -8.13 0.79
N GLU A 567 2.22 -7.14 -0.05
CA GLU A 567 3.26 -6.49 -0.86
C GLU A 567 3.63 -5.14 -0.26
N VAL A 568 4.92 -4.84 -0.21
CA VAL A 568 5.45 -3.53 0.24
C VAL A 568 6.16 -2.87 -0.92
N ASN A 569 5.57 -1.80 -1.45
CA ASN A 569 6.17 -0.94 -2.45
C ASN A 569 7.08 0.06 -1.75
N ILE A 570 8.38 -0.23 -1.71
CA ILE A 570 9.37 0.61 -1.03
C ILE A 570 9.73 1.83 -1.89
N HIS A 571 10.04 2.95 -1.24
CA HIS A 571 10.51 4.13 -1.92
C HIS A 571 11.93 3.90 -2.50
N PRO A 572 12.30 4.57 -3.60
CA PRO A 572 13.59 4.32 -4.25
C PRO A 572 14.79 4.71 -3.38
N ALA A 573 15.78 3.83 -3.32
CA ALA A 573 17.12 4.08 -2.78
C ALA A 573 18.01 4.75 -3.85
N HIS A 574 18.85 5.69 -3.41
CA HIS A 574 19.75 6.46 -4.29
C HIS A 574 21.16 5.89 -4.39
N ASN A 575 21.52 4.99 -3.49
CA ASN A 575 22.84 4.37 -3.40
C ASN A 575 22.72 2.99 -2.72
N TRP A 576 23.80 2.23 -2.77
CA TRP A 576 23.92 0.90 -2.21
C TRP A 576 23.65 0.85 -0.71
N ARG A 577 24.16 1.82 0.05
CA ARG A 577 23.97 1.86 1.51
C ARG A 577 22.51 2.06 1.89
N GLU A 578 21.82 2.98 1.21
CA GLU A 578 20.37 3.15 1.36
C GLU A 578 19.61 1.88 0.99
N LEU A 579 19.98 1.20 -0.11
CA LEU A 579 19.31 -0.05 -0.49
C LEU A 579 19.46 -1.12 0.60
N VAL A 580 20.67 -1.27 1.15
CA VAL A 580 20.93 -2.22 2.24
C VAL A 580 20.12 -1.87 3.47
N GLU A 581 20.21 -0.62 3.95
CA GLU A 581 19.46 -0.15 5.13
C GLU A 581 17.95 -0.37 4.95
N HIS A 582 17.42 0.00 3.78
CA HIS A 582 16.00 -0.10 3.47
C HIS A 582 15.52 -1.55 3.49
N THR A 583 16.34 -2.45 2.95
CA THR A 583 16.03 -3.89 2.87
C THR A 583 16.14 -4.54 4.25
N GLU A 584 17.23 -4.32 4.98
CA GLU A 584 17.46 -4.88 6.32
C GLU A 584 16.33 -4.46 7.28
N PHE A 585 16.06 -3.15 7.36
CA PHE A 585 15.00 -2.65 8.25
C PHE A 585 13.62 -3.20 7.88
N LEU A 586 13.30 -3.29 6.58
CA LEU A 586 12.01 -3.82 6.16
C LEU A 586 11.85 -5.30 6.54
N TYR A 587 12.90 -6.11 6.38
CA TYR A 587 12.88 -7.52 6.76
C TYR A 587 12.76 -7.71 8.27
N ASP A 588 13.49 -6.90 9.06
CA ASP A 588 13.39 -6.91 10.52
C ASP A 588 12.00 -6.47 10.99
N ALA A 589 11.48 -5.37 10.45
CA ALA A 589 10.14 -4.88 10.77
C ALA A 589 9.04 -5.90 10.43
N ALA A 590 9.16 -6.57 9.27
CA ALA A 590 8.27 -7.65 8.87
C ALA A 590 8.36 -8.84 9.83
N PHE A 591 9.58 -9.28 10.15
CA PHE A 591 9.83 -10.39 11.07
C PHE A 591 9.18 -10.12 12.43
N GLU A 592 9.45 -8.97 13.05
CA GLU A 592 8.86 -8.59 14.34
C GLU A 592 7.33 -8.48 14.30
N THR A 593 6.74 -8.24 13.13
CA THR A 593 5.29 -8.22 12.90
C THR A 593 4.73 -9.61 12.50
N ARG A 594 5.52 -10.68 12.67
CA ARG A 594 5.16 -12.07 12.33
C ARG A 594 4.86 -12.27 10.85
N LEU A 595 5.57 -11.52 10.01
CA LEU A 595 5.58 -11.65 8.57
C LEU A 595 6.94 -12.19 8.12
N SER A 596 6.97 -12.94 7.02
CA SER A 596 8.18 -13.53 6.46
C SER A 596 8.12 -13.54 4.94
N ALA A 597 9.27 -13.33 4.29
CA ALA A 597 9.42 -13.43 2.83
C ALA A 597 9.57 -14.87 2.33
N GLU A 598 9.33 -15.85 3.21
CA GLU A 598 9.50 -17.27 2.95
C GLU A 598 8.16 -18.01 2.95
N LYS A 599 8.00 -18.92 1.99
CA LYS A 599 6.88 -19.86 1.90
C LYS A 599 7.39 -21.29 1.74
N PHE A 600 6.59 -22.24 2.22
CA PHE A 600 6.89 -23.67 2.08
C PHE A 600 5.82 -24.29 1.19
N MET A 601 6.29 -25.04 0.18
CA MET A 601 5.42 -25.86 -0.65
C MET A 601 4.86 -27.02 0.17
N THR A 602 3.80 -27.68 -0.33
CA THR A 602 3.17 -28.82 0.35
C THR A 602 4.11 -30.02 0.57
N ASP A 603 5.18 -30.11 -0.22
CA ASP A 603 6.24 -31.11 -0.07
C ASP A 603 7.39 -30.65 0.85
N GLY A 604 7.23 -29.51 1.52
CA GLY A 604 8.21 -28.94 2.44
C GLY A 604 9.32 -28.13 1.76
N ARG A 605 9.35 -28.03 0.42
CA ARG A 605 10.37 -27.22 -0.27
C ARG A 605 10.21 -25.73 0.07
N HIS A 606 11.32 -25.13 0.46
CA HIS A 606 11.42 -23.70 0.68
C HIS A 606 11.36 -22.93 -0.66
N THR A 607 10.56 -21.87 -0.69
CA THR A 607 10.44 -20.95 -1.83
C THR A 607 10.24 -19.53 -1.31
N GLY A 608 10.59 -18.52 -2.11
CA GLY A 608 10.11 -17.17 -1.85
C GLY A 608 8.58 -17.12 -1.90
N THR A 609 8.00 -16.16 -1.19
CA THR A 609 6.55 -15.85 -1.18
C THR A 609 5.95 -15.61 -2.57
N GLY A 610 6.80 -15.24 -3.55
CA GLY A 610 6.44 -15.08 -4.95
C GLY A 610 5.81 -13.71 -5.26
N GLY A 611 5.74 -13.38 -6.56
CA GLY A 611 5.03 -12.21 -7.09
C GLY A 611 5.78 -10.87 -7.07
N GLY A 612 6.69 -10.63 -6.10
CA GLY A 612 7.20 -9.28 -5.80
C GLY A 612 8.72 -9.06 -5.78
N ASN A 613 9.53 -10.01 -6.23
CA ASN A 613 11.00 -9.84 -6.25
C ASN A 613 11.51 -9.08 -7.49
N HIS A 614 10.72 -8.13 -8.01
CA HIS A 614 11.18 -7.27 -9.09
C HIS A 614 12.15 -6.22 -8.53
N PHE A 615 13.26 -6.04 -9.22
CA PHE A 615 14.09 -4.85 -9.04
C PHE A 615 13.54 -3.77 -9.95
N VAL A 616 13.12 -2.67 -9.35
CA VAL A 616 12.66 -1.49 -10.10
C VAL A 616 13.84 -0.55 -10.24
N LEU A 617 14.27 -0.30 -11.46
CA LEU A 617 15.43 0.55 -11.75
C LEU A 617 14.98 1.81 -12.47
N GLY A 618 15.64 2.94 -12.23
CA GLY A 618 15.30 4.17 -12.93
C GLY A 618 16.10 5.36 -12.44
N GLY A 619 15.50 6.55 -12.49
CA GLY A 619 16.04 7.75 -11.85
C GLY A 619 14.99 8.38 -10.93
N ALA A 620 15.41 9.36 -10.13
CA ALA A 620 14.52 10.08 -9.21
C ALA A 620 13.34 10.77 -9.93
N THR A 621 13.55 11.15 -11.19
CA THR A 621 12.52 11.68 -12.09
C THR A 621 12.63 11.01 -13.47
N PRO A 622 11.59 11.07 -14.32
CA PRO A 622 11.69 10.59 -15.70
C PRO A 622 12.82 11.28 -16.47
N ALA A 623 13.08 12.56 -16.18
CA ALA A 623 14.17 13.33 -16.79
C ALA A 623 15.57 12.87 -16.31
N ASP A 624 15.66 12.25 -15.13
CA ASP A 624 16.89 11.68 -14.58
C ASP A 624 17.11 10.22 -14.97
N SER A 625 16.08 9.54 -15.49
CA SER A 625 16.15 8.11 -15.83
C SER A 625 17.33 7.81 -16.75
N PRO A 626 18.25 6.90 -16.36
CA PRO A 626 19.38 6.52 -17.20
C PRO A 626 18.93 5.93 -18.53
N PHE A 627 17.82 5.19 -18.53
CA PHE A 627 17.30 4.48 -19.69
C PHE A 627 16.67 5.42 -20.74
N LEU A 628 16.12 6.55 -20.29
CA LEU A 628 15.56 7.57 -21.19
C LEU A 628 16.63 8.56 -21.67
N ARG A 629 17.56 8.96 -20.80
CA ARG A 629 18.66 9.89 -21.14
C ARG A 629 19.70 9.25 -22.06
N ARG A 630 19.97 7.95 -21.83
CA ARG A 630 20.98 7.14 -22.51
C ARG A 630 20.37 5.79 -22.91
N PRO A 631 19.53 5.76 -23.97
CA PRO A 631 18.87 4.52 -24.39
C PRO A 631 19.84 3.42 -24.82
N GLU A 632 21.10 3.77 -25.10
CA GLU A 632 22.19 2.83 -25.35
C GLU A 632 22.51 1.97 -24.12
N LEU A 633 22.26 2.47 -22.90
CA LEU A 633 22.41 1.70 -21.66
C LEU A 633 21.35 0.58 -21.60
N LEU A 634 20.09 0.90 -21.92
CA LEU A 634 19.01 -0.09 -21.98
C LEU A 634 19.30 -1.14 -23.05
N ALA A 635 19.75 -0.71 -24.24
CA ALA A 635 20.19 -1.62 -25.28
C ALA A 635 21.32 -2.54 -24.81
N SER A 636 22.32 -1.98 -24.11
CA SER A 636 23.43 -2.75 -23.55
C SER A 636 22.97 -3.75 -22.49
N LEU A 637 22.01 -3.40 -21.63
CA LEU A 637 21.46 -4.32 -20.63
C LEU A 637 20.73 -5.49 -21.28
N LEU A 638 19.84 -5.20 -22.24
CA LEU A 638 19.10 -6.21 -23.00
C LEU A 638 20.06 -7.18 -23.70
N LEU A 639 21.07 -6.66 -24.41
CA LEU A 639 22.07 -7.48 -25.09
C LEU A 639 22.93 -8.27 -24.12
N TYR A 640 23.30 -7.69 -22.98
CA TYR A 640 24.11 -8.39 -21.98
C TYR A 640 23.35 -9.57 -21.39
N TRP A 641 22.10 -9.38 -20.95
CA TRP A 641 21.27 -10.47 -20.40
C TRP A 641 20.95 -11.54 -21.44
N HIS A 642 20.64 -11.13 -22.68
CA HIS A 642 20.37 -12.09 -23.76
C HIS A 642 21.57 -13.01 -24.04
N ASN A 643 22.80 -12.47 -23.98
CA ASN A 643 24.03 -13.25 -24.13
C ASN A 643 24.46 -14.02 -22.87
N HIS A 644 23.83 -13.74 -21.72
CA HIS A 644 24.13 -14.36 -20.42
C HIS A 644 22.85 -14.94 -19.80
N PRO A 645 22.29 -15.99 -20.41
CA PRO A 645 20.98 -16.56 -20.06
C PRO A 645 20.86 -16.99 -18.59
N SER A 646 21.98 -17.33 -17.96
CA SER A 646 22.03 -17.72 -16.54
C SER A 646 21.56 -16.61 -15.59
N LEU A 647 21.69 -15.34 -15.97
CA LEU A 647 21.23 -14.22 -15.15
C LEU A 647 19.70 -14.19 -15.06
N SER A 648 19.01 -14.46 -16.17
CA SER A 648 17.54 -14.58 -16.19
C SER A 648 17.08 -15.76 -15.33
N TYR A 649 17.78 -16.90 -15.45
CA TYR A 649 17.39 -18.13 -14.75
C TYR A 649 17.67 -18.08 -13.24
N LEU A 650 18.61 -17.24 -12.80
CA LEU A 650 18.81 -16.96 -11.38
C LEU A 650 17.56 -16.40 -10.70
N PHE A 651 16.76 -15.62 -11.43
CA PHE A 651 15.51 -15.01 -10.94
C PHE A 651 14.26 -15.77 -11.36
N SER A 652 14.41 -16.90 -12.06
CA SER A 652 13.27 -17.69 -12.52
C SER A 652 12.70 -18.56 -11.39
N GLY A 653 11.37 -18.68 -11.35
CA GLY A 653 10.70 -19.64 -10.48
C GLY A 653 10.83 -21.08 -10.98
N MET A 654 9.96 -21.98 -10.52
CA MET A 654 9.97 -23.39 -10.94
C MET A 654 9.68 -23.62 -12.44
N PHE A 655 9.24 -22.59 -13.17
CA PHE A 655 8.84 -22.69 -14.57
C PHE A 655 9.60 -21.66 -15.41
N ILE A 656 10.22 -22.15 -16.49
CA ILE A 656 10.93 -21.35 -17.51
C ILE A 656 10.17 -21.53 -18.83
N GLY A 657 10.22 -20.51 -19.69
CA GLY A 657 9.64 -20.54 -21.03
C GLY A 657 8.55 -19.49 -21.22
N PRO A 658 7.88 -19.51 -22.40
CA PRO A 658 7.02 -18.41 -22.86
C PRO A 658 5.77 -18.15 -22.01
N THR A 659 5.38 -19.12 -21.18
CA THR A 659 4.25 -19.03 -20.27
C THR A 659 4.66 -18.75 -18.83
N SER A 660 5.96 -18.59 -18.55
CA SER A 660 6.49 -18.26 -17.23
C SER A 660 6.08 -16.85 -16.78
N GLN A 661 6.45 -16.46 -15.56
CA GLN A 661 6.12 -15.13 -15.02
C GLN A 661 6.86 -13.99 -15.72
N ALA A 662 8.09 -14.24 -16.14
CA ALA A 662 8.96 -13.27 -16.80
C ALA A 662 9.75 -13.94 -17.95
N PRO A 663 9.07 -14.42 -19.00
CA PRO A 663 9.72 -14.97 -20.18
C PRO A 663 10.74 -14.02 -20.79
N ARG A 664 11.80 -14.62 -21.31
CA ARG A 664 12.79 -13.89 -22.09
C ARG A 664 12.29 -13.59 -23.50
N VAL A 665 12.89 -12.58 -24.12
CA VAL A 665 12.53 -12.14 -25.48
C VAL A 665 12.70 -13.23 -26.54
N ASP A 666 13.51 -14.26 -26.28
CA ASP A 666 13.77 -15.38 -27.19
C ASP A 666 13.01 -16.67 -26.86
N GLU A 667 12.16 -16.67 -25.82
CA GLU A 667 11.43 -17.87 -25.39
C GLU A 667 10.05 -18.04 -26.05
N ALA A 668 9.47 -16.96 -26.59
CA ALA A 668 8.13 -16.95 -27.17
C ALA A 668 8.12 -17.10 -28.69
N ARG A 669 8.75 -16.17 -29.41
CA ARG A 669 8.77 -16.17 -30.87
C ARG A 669 10.18 -16.04 -31.41
N ASN A 670 10.52 -16.86 -32.40
CA ASN A 670 11.84 -16.88 -33.03
C ASN A 670 12.20 -15.58 -33.77
N ASP A 671 11.20 -14.79 -34.19
CA ASP A 671 11.42 -13.53 -34.91
C ASP A 671 11.63 -12.32 -33.97
N GLN A 672 11.34 -12.44 -32.67
CA GLN A 672 11.52 -11.34 -31.71
C GLN A 672 12.98 -10.88 -31.60
N VAL A 673 13.95 -11.77 -31.75
CA VAL A 673 15.38 -11.40 -31.73
C VAL A 673 15.75 -10.53 -32.94
N TYR A 674 15.20 -10.86 -34.12
CA TYR A 674 15.39 -10.06 -35.33
C TYR A 674 14.71 -8.69 -35.23
N GLU A 675 13.49 -8.65 -34.71
CA GLU A 675 12.77 -7.39 -34.43
C GLU A 675 13.51 -6.55 -33.38
N LEU A 676 14.08 -7.17 -32.34
CA LEU A 676 14.91 -6.49 -31.34
C LEU A 676 16.15 -5.87 -32.00
N GLU A 677 16.82 -6.58 -32.91
CA GLU A 677 17.95 -6.02 -33.65
C GLU A 677 17.55 -4.78 -34.47
N ILE A 678 16.39 -4.81 -35.13
CA ILE A 678 15.85 -3.64 -35.86
C ILE A 678 15.56 -2.49 -34.89
N ALA A 679 14.89 -2.78 -33.78
CA ALA A 679 14.55 -1.79 -32.76
C ALA A 679 15.79 -1.11 -32.17
N LEU A 680 16.85 -1.86 -31.87
CA LEU A 680 18.09 -1.30 -31.35
C LEU A 680 18.82 -0.44 -32.41
N LYS A 681 18.81 -0.85 -33.69
CA LYS A 681 19.33 -0.01 -34.79
C LYS A 681 18.54 1.28 -34.95
N GLU A 682 17.23 1.21 -34.79
CA GLU A 682 16.36 2.38 -34.86
C GLU A 682 16.64 3.35 -33.70
N ILE A 683 16.79 2.84 -32.48
CA ILE A 683 17.21 3.66 -31.32
C ILE A 683 18.55 4.36 -31.62
N ALA A 684 19.54 3.65 -32.16
CA ALA A 684 20.83 4.24 -32.53
C ALA A 684 20.69 5.33 -33.61
N ARG A 685 19.88 5.07 -34.64
CA ARG A 685 19.61 6.04 -35.72
C ARG A 685 18.94 7.30 -35.21
N GLU A 686 17.86 7.17 -34.45
CA GLU A 686 17.14 8.31 -33.88
C GLU A 686 18.02 9.10 -32.90
N ARG A 687 18.93 8.41 -32.20
CA ARG A 687 19.94 9.05 -31.35
C ARG A 687 20.94 9.89 -32.15
N GLU A 688 21.34 9.47 -33.35
CA GLU A 688 22.16 10.31 -34.24
C GLU A 688 21.42 11.58 -34.70
N VAL A 689 20.10 11.48 -34.87
CA VAL A 689 19.25 12.61 -35.33
C VAL A 689 19.00 13.62 -34.21
N TYR A 690 18.55 13.16 -33.04
CA TYR A 690 18.11 14.04 -31.95
C TYR A 690 19.19 14.29 -30.88
N GLY A 691 20.26 13.48 -30.85
CA GLY A 691 21.27 13.56 -29.80
C GLY A 691 20.65 13.43 -28.41
N LYS A 692 21.01 14.33 -27.50
CA LYS A 692 20.53 14.34 -26.10
C LYS A 692 19.04 14.67 -25.97
N ASP A 693 18.45 15.28 -26.99
CA ASP A 693 17.06 15.75 -26.98
C ASP A 693 16.09 14.70 -27.58
N MET A 694 16.54 13.45 -27.74
CA MET A 694 15.72 12.35 -28.23
C MET A 694 14.46 12.21 -27.36
N PRO A 695 13.25 12.30 -27.96
CA PRO A 695 12.02 12.16 -27.19
C PRO A 695 11.92 10.80 -26.49
N ALA A 696 11.64 10.81 -25.18
CA ALA A 696 11.56 9.60 -24.34
C ALA A 696 10.55 8.56 -24.87
N TRP A 697 9.44 9.02 -25.47
CA TRP A 697 8.42 8.13 -26.04
C TRP A 697 8.93 7.31 -27.24
N LEU A 698 9.99 7.75 -27.95
CA LEU A 698 10.59 6.95 -29.02
C LEU A 698 11.24 5.69 -28.46
N VAL A 699 11.98 5.82 -27.35
CA VAL A 699 12.63 4.68 -26.67
C VAL A 699 11.59 3.62 -26.29
N ASP A 700 10.53 4.05 -25.62
CA ASP A 700 9.43 3.18 -25.19
C ASP A 700 8.71 2.51 -26.37
N ARG A 701 8.24 3.29 -27.36
CA ARG A 701 7.48 2.75 -28.49
C ARG A 701 8.28 1.78 -29.36
N THR A 702 9.59 1.94 -29.42
CA THR A 702 10.47 1.08 -30.21
C THR A 702 10.59 -0.32 -29.58
N LEU A 703 10.47 -0.43 -28.25
CA LEU A 703 10.64 -1.68 -27.50
C LEU A 703 9.33 -2.29 -26.98
N ARG A 704 8.26 -1.50 -26.82
CA ARG A 704 6.99 -1.89 -26.17
C ARG A 704 6.31 -3.12 -26.75
N ASN A 705 6.40 -3.35 -28.05
CA ASN A 705 5.78 -4.52 -28.69
C ASN A 705 6.74 -5.73 -28.78
N ILE A 706 7.97 -5.57 -28.32
CA ILE A 706 9.02 -6.60 -28.34
C ILE A 706 9.22 -7.16 -26.93
N LEU A 707 9.32 -6.28 -25.92
CA LEU A 707 9.46 -6.63 -24.51
C LEU A 707 8.08 -6.92 -23.89
N VAL A 708 7.47 -8.01 -24.34
CA VAL A 708 6.14 -8.47 -23.90
C VAL A 708 6.11 -9.99 -23.79
N ASP A 709 5.20 -10.50 -22.97
CA ASP A 709 4.85 -11.92 -22.99
C ASP A 709 4.03 -12.30 -24.24
N VAL A 710 3.69 -13.59 -24.37
CA VAL A 710 2.86 -14.12 -25.48
C VAL A 710 1.47 -13.49 -25.60
N THR A 711 0.99 -12.81 -24.54
CA THR A 711 -0.31 -12.10 -24.53
C THR A 711 -0.18 -10.62 -24.89
N GLY A 712 1.04 -10.12 -25.06
CA GLY A 712 1.32 -8.69 -25.29
C GLY A 712 1.46 -7.87 -24.01
N ASN A 713 1.66 -8.50 -22.85
CA ASN A 713 1.76 -7.82 -21.56
C ASN A 713 3.21 -7.44 -21.24
N THR A 714 3.48 -6.13 -21.12
CA THR A 714 4.81 -5.56 -20.77
C THR A 714 5.19 -5.74 -19.31
N HIS A 715 4.24 -6.05 -18.42
CA HIS A 715 4.51 -6.32 -17.01
C HIS A 715 5.04 -7.74 -16.77
N ARG A 716 4.93 -8.63 -17.77
CA ARG A 716 5.33 -10.03 -17.68
C ARG A 716 6.54 -10.34 -18.55
N SER A 717 7.30 -9.35 -19.00
CA SER A 717 8.58 -9.56 -19.68
C SER A 717 9.72 -9.61 -18.67
N GLU A 718 10.82 -10.28 -19.03
CA GLU A 718 12.09 -10.26 -18.27
C GLU A 718 12.52 -8.83 -17.88
N PHE A 719 12.43 -7.90 -18.83
CA PHE A 719 12.61 -6.47 -18.61
C PHE A 719 11.26 -5.77 -18.76
N CYS A 720 10.70 -5.32 -17.64
CA CYS A 720 9.39 -4.67 -17.60
C CYS A 720 9.51 -3.22 -18.08
N ILE A 721 8.78 -2.84 -19.12
CA ILE A 721 8.75 -1.43 -19.58
C ILE A 721 7.37 -0.80 -19.41
N ASP A 722 6.54 -1.37 -18.55
CA ASP A 722 5.19 -0.87 -18.27
C ASP A 722 5.22 0.59 -17.78
N LYS A 723 6.20 0.91 -16.91
CA LYS A 723 6.38 2.22 -16.28
C LYS A 723 7.52 3.05 -16.92
N LEU A 724 8.03 2.66 -18.10
CA LEU A 724 9.13 3.35 -18.77
C LEU A 724 8.67 4.70 -19.35
N TYR A 725 7.88 4.68 -20.43
CA TYR A 725 7.28 5.91 -20.98
C TYR A 725 5.98 5.67 -21.77
N SER A 726 5.03 4.95 -21.16
CA SER A 726 3.74 4.64 -21.80
C SER A 726 2.95 5.91 -22.16
N PRO A 727 2.35 6.00 -23.36
CA PRO A 727 1.50 7.12 -23.72
C PRO A 727 0.15 7.12 -22.99
N ASP A 728 -0.27 6.01 -22.40
CA ASP A 728 -1.64 5.81 -21.92
C ASP A 728 -1.97 6.54 -20.61
N SER A 729 -0.97 6.77 -19.76
CA SER A 729 -1.15 7.46 -18.48
C SER A 729 0.10 8.20 -18.02
N SER A 730 -0.06 9.16 -17.12
CA SER A 730 1.04 9.81 -16.40
C SER A 730 1.83 8.83 -15.52
N THR A 731 1.14 7.85 -14.94
CA THR A 731 1.74 6.77 -14.12
C THR A 731 2.56 5.76 -14.92
N GLY A 732 2.40 5.70 -16.24
CA GLY A 732 3.24 4.92 -17.14
C GLY A 732 4.49 5.67 -17.63
N ARG A 733 4.64 6.96 -17.30
CA ARG A 733 5.75 7.84 -17.74
C ARG A 733 6.71 8.15 -16.61
N LEU A 734 7.23 7.11 -15.97
CA LEU A 734 8.07 7.24 -14.78
C LEU A 734 9.55 7.08 -15.08
N GLY A 735 9.91 6.58 -16.26
CA GLY A 735 11.29 6.28 -16.62
C GLY A 735 11.85 5.07 -15.85
N LEU A 736 10.97 4.15 -15.46
CA LEU A 736 11.32 2.96 -14.68
C LEU A 736 11.38 1.72 -15.57
N LEU A 737 12.33 0.84 -15.27
CA LEU A 737 12.56 -0.49 -15.83
C LEU A 737 12.29 -1.56 -14.75
#